data_AF-A0A0Q5MBX0-F1
#
_entry.id   AF-A0A0Q5MBX0-F1
#
_cell.length_a   1.000
_cell.length_b   1.000
_cell.length_c   1.000
_cell.angle_alpha   90.00
_cell.angle_beta   90.00
_cell.angle_gamma   90.00
#
_symmetry.space_group_name_H-M   'P 1'
#
loop_
_entity.id
_entity.type
_entity.pdbx_description
1 polymer ?
#
loop_
_entity_poly.entity_id
_entity_poly.type
_entity_poly.pdbx_seq_one_letter_code
_entity_poly.pdbx_strand_id
1 'polypeptide(L)'
;MADGVEGEGIAEPDRRIRHSDDELADALQAEVDRVTAAIPIIAGPTASRPDAASLSDDEVTAIVDADLRVHDTTAAIAHLQSVLQARAATSAVPVVGAEGSVAPAPEAEPETEPATERPADDEDEDAWVGPPTQLISFDDLPVRRRDTGPQPTYSAWVGAAVPQPQRVARAQPPAPAAGVAEEVADEVAPPKFPTVAMEAPSAPQESEPDGGGHGEAATSAARIEPLGFVPEEFAPRDSQPVPLVSDVLPSAPAVVPLAAQEPLVAHDLGATTTSPDHIDRDVADDADDVRAGAPTPVATPRLADGSVLFGAPPAPPPPFVPETADLEPTPLEQRAGRASRLFWLWFAGTSSLISVGVGATLFLLGLSLRQLLVATLVGVALSFLPLGLGTLAGKWSGQPTMVVSRATFGLLGNAVPTALALVTKVFWGAVLLWLAGSAAGSVAIAGGWSLLGVGPTAFALLLTVGIAGAVAFYGYGLLARVQLVLTIASAVLIVVMIAATWRHVDLSRALAVPDALWTHVVTGAVLVFSYVGLAWAMSSAEVARYQHPKSSGAAGMLWATFGAGVPPFVLVSYGGLLAASDPPLAAALARDPVAGLTRLGLPVWYPVPLLLAVGLSLISALVLTMYSGGFTLDALGVRIGRRWSTVVVGGAIALAGIALALTVRDLDDVLRGLPTTLAVPVAAWAGLFTGEMMLRTRRFHQASLVNRGGVYPDWRWTNLAMLVVASAVGLGFVSSPLPWLAWEGYLFRLLGADPNAGIGASNIGVVIALAVGLLTPIVSAVPAVRRQERAQA
;
A
#
# COMPACT_ATOMS: atom_id res chain seq x y z
N MET A 1 35.10 -53.41 54.55
CA MET A 1 35.58 -53.85 53.21
C MET A 1 34.57 -53.42 52.15
N ALA A 2 34.79 -52.40 51.33
CA ALA A 2 35.51 -51.16 51.64
C ALA A 2 35.06 -50.01 50.72
N ASP A 3 35.09 -48.73 51.08
CA ASP A 3 34.78 -47.95 52.32
C ASP A 3 34.76 -46.46 51.82
N GLY A 4 33.99 -45.48 52.31
CA GLY A 4 33.06 -45.37 53.44
C GLY A 4 32.46 -43.93 53.53
N VAL A 5 31.84 -43.59 54.68
CA VAL A 5 31.52 -42.22 55.20
C VAL A 5 30.52 -41.37 54.39
N GLU A 6 29.46 -40.75 54.93
CA GLU A 6 28.63 -40.89 56.16
C GLU A 6 27.28 -40.17 55.87
N GLY A 7 26.25 -40.35 56.71
CA GLY A 7 24.92 -39.77 56.48
C GLY A 7 24.41 -38.86 57.61
N GLU A 8 23.59 -37.88 57.22
CA GLU A 8 22.66 -37.04 58.01
C GLU A 8 23.24 -36.00 59.01
N GLY A 9 22.72 -34.75 58.96
CA GLY A 9 22.77 -33.83 60.12
C GLY A 9 22.96 -32.32 59.91
N ILE A 10 21.99 -31.62 59.31
CA ILE A 10 21.56 -30.22 59.61
C ILE A 10 22.65 -29.12 59.81
N ALA A 11 22.74 -28.14 58.88
CA ALA A 11 23.32 -26.82 59.15
C ALA A 11 22.73 -25.67 58.29
N GLU A 12 22.18 -24.66 58.98
CA GLU A 12 22.10 -23.20 58.74
C GLU A 12 21.83 -22.59 57.33
N PRO A 13 20.88 -21.63 57.18
CA PRO A 13 20.60 -20.93 55.92
C PRO A 13 21.46 -19.66 55.69
N ASP A 14 21.69 -19.40 54.39
CA ASP A 14 22.58 -18.39 53.82
C ASP A 14 22.26 -16.91 54.15
N ARG A 15 23.30 -16.11 54.46
CA ARG A 15 23.20 -14.67 54.77
C ARG A 15 23.28 -13.84 53.49
N ARG A 16 22.11 -13.38 52.99
CA ARG A 16 22.07 -12.29 52.01
C ARG A 16 22.53 -10.98 52.65
N ILE A 17 23.50 -10.32 52.03
CA ILE A 17 23.91 -8.95 52.38
C ILE A 17 22.73 -8.01 52.09
N ARG A 18 22.26 -7.32 53.13
CA ARG A 18 21.40 -6.13 53.00
C ARG A 18 22.25 -4.92 53.36
N HIS A 19 22.32 -3.94 52.47
CA HIS A 19 22.76 -2.60 52.82
C HIS A 19 21.70 -1.96 53.73
N SER A 20 22.09 -1.07 54.64
CA SER A 20 21.12 -0.28 55.40
C SER A 20 20.58 0.85 54.53
N ASP A 21 19.40 1.35 54.88
CA ASP A 21 18.80 2.49 54.19
C ASP A 21 19.69 3.75 54.30
N ASP A 22 20.49 3.86 55.37
CA ASP A 22 21.49 4.91 55.59
C ASP A 22 22.66 4.83 54.58
N GLU A 23 23.21 3.63 54.32
CA GLU A 23 24.25 3.46 53.28
C GLU A 23 23.73 3.84 51.88
N LEU A 24 22.43 3.60 51.62
CA LEU A 24 21.79 3.96 50.36
C LEU A 24 21.55 5.48 50.26
N ALA A 25 21.17 6.13 51.36
CA ALA A 25 20.98 7.57 51.44
C ALA A 25 22.30 8.34 51.26
N ASP A 26 23.38 7.91 51.93
CA ASP A 26 24.71 8.51 51.80
C ASP A 26 25.25 8.35 50.36
N ALA A 27 25.04 7.19 49.73
CA ALA A 27 25.41 6.96 48.34
C ALA A 27 24.61 7.84 47.36
N LEU A 28 23.34 8.10 47.65
CA LEU A 28 22.49 8.98 46.83
C LEU A 28 22.91 10.45 46.98
N GLN A 29 23.19 10.90 48.20
CA GLN A 29 23.65 12.26 48.48
C GLN A 29 25.01 12.55 47.81
N ALA A 30 25.95 11.60 47.87
CA ALA A 30 27.25 11.73 47.22
C ALA A 30 27.15 11.90 45.69
N GLU A 31 26.17 11.25 45.04
CA GLU A 31 25.96 11.39 43.59
C GLU A 31 25.18 12.68 43.25
N VAL A 32 24.27 13.14 44.11
CA VAL A 32 23.63 14.46 43.99
C VAL A 32 24.66 15.58 44.09
N ASP A 33 25.59 15.53 45.04
CA ASP A 33 26.65 16.52 45.20
C ASP A 33 27.60 16.53 43.98
N ARG A 34 27.90 15.36 43.42
CA ARG A 34 28.71 15.17 42.22
C ARG A 34 28.07 15.76 40.97
N VAL A 35 26.76 15.57 40.79
CA VAL A 35 25.98 16.18 39.69
C VAL A 35 25.88 17.70 39.87
N THR A 36 25.65 18.17 41.10
CA THR A 36 25.55 19.60 41.41
C THR A 36 26.87 20.34 41.14
N ALA A 37 28.01 19.71 41.46
CA ALA A 37 29.34 20.28 41.19
C ALA A 37 29.72 20.36 39.69
N ALA A 38 28.98 19.69 38.79
CA ALA A 38 29.26 19.66 37.36
C ALA A 38 28.62 20.81 36.55
N ILE A 39 27.83 21.68 37.19
CA ILE A 39 27.07 22.75 36.53
C ILE A 39 27.78 24.10 36.71
N PRO A 40 28.30 24.75 35.65
CA PRO A 40 29.01 26.02 35.76
C PRO A 40 28.05 27.19 35.98
N ILE A 41 28.24 27.94 37.07
CA ILE A 41 27.50 29.17 37.35
C ILE A 41 28.16 30.34 36.61
N ILE A 42 27.45 30.94 35.66
CA ILE A 42 27.83 32.22 35.03
C ILE A 42 26.98 33.33 35.64
N ALA A 43 27.62 34.26 36.35
CA ALA A 43 26.96 35.44 36.90
C ALA A 43 26.94 36.60 35.88
N GLY A 44 25.76 37.17 35.63
CA GLY A 44 25.52 38.34 34.78
C GLY A 44 24.44 39.24 35.37
N PRO A 45 24.42 40.56 35.06
CA PRO A 45 23.84 41.56 35.96
C PRO A 45 22.31 41.67 35.93
N THR A 46 21.79 42.17 37.05
CA THR A 46 20.38 42.37 37.38
C THR A 46 19.62 43.29 36.44
N ALA A 47 18.46 42.84 35.95
CA ALA A 47 17.34 43.68 35.51
C ALA A 47 16.01 43.04 35.94
N SER A 48 15.04 43.87 36.30
CA SER A 48 13.84 43.52 37.08
C SER A 48 12.73 42.78 36.30
N ARG A 49 11.94 41.96 37.01
CA ARG A 49 10.78 41.21 36.50
C ARG A 49 9.60 41.36 37.49
N PRO A 50 8.36 41.57 37.05
CA PRO A 50 7.19 41.58 37.93
C PRO A 50 6.68 40.15 38.22
N ASP A 51 5.86 40.04 39.27
CA ASP A 51 5.62 38.80 40.00
C ASP A 51 4.89 37.68 39.24
N ALA A 52 5.43 36.47 39.35
CA ALA A 52 4.70 35.22 39.27
C ALA A 52 5.17 34.34 40.42
N ALA A 53 4.26 33.92 41.31
CA ALA A 53 4.61 33.32 42.59
C ALA A 53 5.42 32.02 42.43
N SER A 54 6.72 32.10 42.74
CA SER A 54 7.56 30.92 42.95
C SER A 54 7.32 30.38 44.35
N LEU A 55 6.85 29.12 44.44
CA LEU A 55 6.79 28.39 45.71
C LEU A 55 8.18 28.36 46.36
N SER A 56 8.21 28.62 47.66
CA SER A 56 9.44 28.60 48.47
C SER A 56 9.94 27.18 48.68
N ASP A 57 11.25 27.01 48.91
CA ASP A 57 11.83 25.68 49.15
C ASP A 57 11.25 25.03 50.43
N ASP A 58 10.80 25.82 51.40
CA ASP A 58 10.09 25.36 52.60
C ASP A 58 8.69 24.76 52.27
N GLU A 59 7.93 25.37 51.35
CA GLU A 59 6.64 24.84 50.88
C GLU A 59 6.80 23.54 50.09
N VAL A 60 7.84 23.46 49.25
CA VAL A 60 8.18 22.22 48.52
C VAL A 60 8.53 21.11 49.51
N THR A 61 9.32 21.42 50.54
CA THR A 61 9.72 20.46 51.59
C THR A 61 8.51 19.99 52.40
N ALA A 62 7.58 20.88 52.74
CA ALA A 62 6.35 20.53 53.45
C ALA A 62 5.40 19.63 52.63
N ILE A 63 5.33 19.81 51.32
CA ILE A 63 4.55 18.94 50.41
C ILE A 63 5.19 17.54 50.32
N VAL A 64 6.52 17.46 50.20
CA VAL A 64 7.25 16.19 50.14
C VAL A 64 7.14 15.40 51.45
N ASP A 65 7.23 16.06 52.61
CA ASP A 65 7.07 15.43 53.93
C ASP A 65 5.60 15.03 54.25
N ALA A 66 4.62 15.61 53.54
CA ALA A 66 3.23 15.18 53.60
C ALA A 66 2.98 13.90 52.77
N ASP A 67 3.49 13.84 51.54
CA ASP A 67 3.33 12.66 50.66
C ASP A 67 4.10 11.43 51.18
N LEU A 68 5.30 11.62 51.75
CA LEU A 68 6.10 10.52 52.32
C LEU A 68 5.39 9.79 53.49
N ARG A 69 4.38 10.42 54.12
CA ARG A 69 3.59 9.78 55.20
C ARG A 69 2.39 8.98 54.70
N VAL A 70 2.05 9.03 53.40
CA VAL A 70 0.89 8.33 52.82
C VAL A 70 1.31 7.52 51.59
N HIS A 71 1.89 6.34 51.85
CA HIS A 71 2.21 5.25 50.92
C HIS A 71 2.10 5.50 49.39
N ASP A 72 3.15 6.04 48.76
CA ASP A 72 3.82 5.45 47.57
C ASP A 72 5.12 6.23 47.25
N THR A 73 6.28 5.64 47.51
CA THR A 73 7.59 6.25 47.18
C THR A 73 7.78 6.49 45.68
N THR A 74 7.07 5.77 44.83
CA THR A 74 7.13 5.93 43.37
C THR A 74 6.44 7.22 42.91
N ALA A 75 5.33 7.58 43.55
CA ALA A 75 4.58 8.80 43.25
C ALA A 75 5.36 10.05 43.66
N ALA A 76 5.99 10.03 44.83
CA ALA A 76 6.85 11.12 45.32
C ALA A 76 8.02 11.40 44.36
N ILE A 77 8.70 10.36 43.85
CA ILE A 77 9.80 10.49 42.88
C ILE A 77 9.31 11.11 41.55
N ALA A 78 8.18 10.64 41.02
CA ALA A 78 7.61 11.17 39.79
C ALA A 78 7.19 12.65 39.93
N HIS A 79 6.63 13.03 41.08
CA HIS A 79 6.28 14.42 41.38
C HIS A 79 7.53 15.30 41.50
N LEU A 80 8.56 14.85 42.24
CA LEU A 80 9.84 15.57 42.37
C LEU A 80 10.51 15.82 41.00
N GLN A 81 10.50 14.82 40.11
CA GLN A 81 11.02 14.95 38.74
C GLN A 81 10.26 16.01 37.93
N SER A 82 8.94 16.11 38.09
CA SER A 82 8.14 17.13 37.40
C SER A 82 8.47 18.56 37.86
N VAL A 83 8.69 18.76 39.17
CA VAL A 83 9.10 20.06 39.76
C VAL A 83 10.51 20.46 39.30
N LEU A 84 11.45 19.52 39.25
CA LEU A 84 12.80 19.76 38.74
C LEU A 84 12.83 20.08 37.24
N GLN A 85 12.01 19.40 36.43
CA GLN A 85 11.85 19.72 35.00
C GLN A 85 11.23 21.11 34.79
N ALA A 86 10.26 21.50 35.63
CA ALA A 86 9.70 22.85 35.60
C ALA A 86 10.77 23.93 35.90
N ARG A 87 11.62 23.73 36.92
CA ARG A 87 12.77 24.64 37.21
C ARG A 87 13.79 24.71 36.07
N ALA A 88 14.09 23.58 35.43
CA ALA A 88 15.02 23.53 34.30
C ALA A 88 14.49 24.32 33.08
N ALA A 89 13.19 24.21 32.80
CA ALA A 89 12.54 24.93 31.70
C ALA A 89 12.58 26.46 31.87
N THR A 90 12.53 26.99 33.11
CA THR A 90 12.61 28.44 33.37
C THR A 90 14.00 29.04 33.16
N SER A 91 15.03 28.21 33.01
CA SER A 91 16.45 28.62 33.03
C SER A 91 17.12 28.69 31.66
N ALA A 92 16.39 28.35 30.58
CA ALA A 92 16.93 28.29 29.21
C ALA A 92 16.38 29.40 28.30
N VAL A 93 17.24 30.35 27.94
CA VAL A 93 17.00 31.37 26.89
C VAL A 93 18.17 31.30 25.89
N PRO A 94 17.94 31.30 24.57
CA PRO A 94 19.01 31.12 23.59
C PRO A 94 19.89 32.35 23.44
N VAL A 95 21.21 32.15 23.39
CA VAL A 95 22.19 33.18 23.08
C VAL A 95 22.24 33.40 21.57
N VAL A 96 21.94 34.62 21.12
CA VAL A 96 22.20 35.06 19.74
C VAL A 96 23.66 35.53 19.66
N GLY A 97 24.47 34.83 18.88
CA GLY A 97 25.88 35.18 18.65
C GLY A 97 26.03 36.38 17.71
N ALA A 98 26.94 37.28 18.05
CA ALA A 98 27.26 38.46 17.25
C ALA A 98 28.68 38.38 16.67
N GLU A 99 28.85 38.72 15.39
CA GLU A 99 30.15 39.00 14.80
C GLU A 99 30.15 40.37 14.07
N GLY A 100 30.95 41.29 14.62
CA GLY A 100 31.75 42.29 13.91
C GLY A 100 31.15 43.20 12.82
N SER A 101 30.82 44.45 13.19
CA SER A 101 31.19 45.62 12.37
C SER A 101 31.28 46.88 13.25
N VAL A 102 32.30 47.72 13.01
CA VAL A 102 32.58 48.95 13.78
C VAL A 102 32.54 50.16 12.86
N ALA A 103 31.62 51.10 13.15
CA ALA A 103 31.67 52.49 12.68
C ALA A 103 30.81 53.38 13.63
N PRO A 104 31.10 54.68 13.80
CA PRO A 104 30.70 55.45 14.99
C PRO A 104 29.38 56.24 14.88
N ALA A 105 28.89 56.69 16.04
CA ALA A 105 27.79 57.64 16.25
C ALA A 105 28.16 59.07 15.74
N PRO A 106 27.21 60.02 15.57
CA PRO A 106 26.29 60.56 16.59
C PRO A 106 24.80 60.40 16.16
N GLU A 107 23.76 60.99 16.75
CA GLU A 107 23.59 62.09 17.72
C GLU A 107 22.24 61.93 18.46
N ALA A 108 21.99 62.68 19.54
CA ALA A 108 20.74 62.62 20.31
C ALA A 108 19.78 63.75 19.94
N GLU A 109 18.46 63.57 20.12
CA GLU A 109 17.48 64.55 20.63
C GLU A 109 16.10 63.87 20.90
N PRO A 110 15.14 64.48 21.65
CA PRO A 110 14.43 63.74 22.70
C PRO A 110 12.88 63.67 22.60
N GLU A 111 12.29 63.14 23.67
CA GLU A 111 10.87 62.96 24.03
C GLU A 111 9.91 64.12 23.70
N THR A 112 8.67 63.82 23.26
CA THR A 112 7.42 64.11 24.03
C THR A 112 6.11 63.61 23.35
N GLU A 113 5.13 63.29 24.19
CA GLU A 113 3.70 63.00 23.91
C GLU A 113 2.85 64.29 23.69
N PRO A 114 1.50 64.26 23.51
CA PRO A 114 0.64 63.41 22.65
C PRO A 114 -0.50 64.20 21.92
N ALA A 115 -1.29 63.45 21.11
CA ALA A 115 -2.74 63.62 20.87
C ALA A 115 -3.32 64.68 19.89
N THR A 116 -4.54 64.33 19.43
CA THR A 116 -5.66 65.12 18.87
C THR A 116 -5.70 65.58 17.39
N GLU A 117 -6.75 65.07 16.72
CA GLU A 117 -7.66 65.70 15.76
C GLU A 117 -7.27 66.01 14.28
N ARG A 118 -8.21 65.61 13.40
CA ARG A 118 -8.40 65.89 11.97
C ARG A 118 -8.88 67.34 11.76
N PRO A 119 -8.71 68.01 10.58
CA PRO A 119 -9.41 67.62 9.33
C PRO A 119 -8.74 67.97 7.98
N ALA A 120 -9.42 67.56 6.88
CA ALA A 120 -9.61 68.24 5.57
C ALA A 120 -8.40 68.87 4.81
N ASP A 121 -8.25 68.78 3.47
CA ASP A 121 -8.99 68.16 2.34
C ASP A 121 -8.01 68.02 1.14
N ASP A 122 -8.38 67.24 0.11
CA ASP A 122 -7.91 67.25 -1.32
C ASP A 122 -6.39 67.05 -1.63
N GLU A 123 -5.91 66.47 -2.76
CA GLU A 123 -6.47 66.26 -4.11
C GLU A 123 -5.79 65.04 -4.81
N ASP A 124 -6.57 64.27 -5.59
CA ASP A 124 -6.31 63.50 -6.84
C ASP A 124 -5.30 62.31 -7.04
N GLU A 125 -5.89 61.26 -7.67
CA GLU A 125 -5.40 60.24 -8.65
C GLU A 125 -4.13 59.40 -8.34
N ASP A 126 -4.14 58.05 -8.39
CA ASP A 126 -4.51 57.22 -9.56
C ASP A 126 -4.99 55.77 -9.19
N ALA A 127 -5.54 55.03 -10.16
CA ALA A 127 -6.49 53.91 -9.92
C ALA A 127 -5.94 52.45 -9.84
N TRP A 128 -6.58 51.61 -9.01
CA TRP A 128 -7.12 50.26 -9.37
C TRP A 128 -7.96 49.64 -8.23
N VAL A 129 -9.22 49.24 -8.50
CA VAL A 129 -10.12 48.58 -7.51
C VAL A 129 -10.76 47.31 -8.11
N GLY A 130 -10.63 46.19 -7.41
CA GLY A 130 -11.34 44.94 -7.70
C GLY A 130 -12.69 44.83 -6.96
N PRO A 131 -13.66 44.05 -7.46
CA PRO A 131 -15.03 44.04 -6.93
C PRO A 131 -15.17 43.26 -5.60
N PRO A 132 -16.09 43.68 -4.70
CA PRO A 132 -16.29 43.04 -3.40
C PRO A 132 -17.16 41.76 -3.48
N THR A 133 -16.81 40.76 -2.68
CA THR A 133 -17.62 39.54 -2.49
C THR A 133 -18.84 39.79 -1.59
N GLN A 134 -20.04 39.79 -2.17
CA GLN A 134 -21.30 39.74 -1.41
C GLN A 134 -21.73 38.28 -1.13
N LEU A 135 -22.37 38.07 0.02
CA LEU A 135 -23.00 36.80 0.38
C LEU A 135 -24.18 36.51 -0.57
N ILE A 136 -24.35 35.25 -0.97
CA ILE A 136 -25.54 34.76 -1.66
C ILE A 136 -26.40 33.99 -0.64
N SER A 137 -27.66 34.40 -0.44
CA SER A 137 -28.64 33.66 0.36
C SER A 137 -29.21 32.48 -0.43
N PHE A 138 -29.72 31.47 0.27
CA PHE A 138 -30.25 30.23 -0.33
C PHE A 138 -31.70 30.33 -0.85
N ASP A 139 -32.33 31.51 -0.80
CA ASP A 139 -33.77 31.68 -1.09
C ASP A 139 -34.11 31.98 -2.56
N ASP A 140 -33.12 32.30 -3.42
CA ASP A 140 -33.35 32.79 -4.80
C ASP A 140 -33.29 31.71 -5.90
N LEU A 141 -33.77 30.48 -5.64
CA LEU A 141 -33.84 29.41 -6.66
C LEU A 141 -35.24 29.33 -7.33
N PRO A 142 -35.34 29.45 -8.68
CA PRO A 142 -36.63 29.56 -9.36
C PRO A 142 -37.41 28.24 -9.49
N VAL A 143 -38.73 28.34 -9.31
CA VAL A 143 -39.70 27.23 -9.39
C VAL A 143 -39.96 26.78 -10.84
N ARG A 144 -40.11 25.47 -11.06
CA ARG A 144 -40.46 24.88 -12.38
C ARG A 144 -41.82 25.37 -12.89
N ARG A 145 -41.87 25.87 -14.13
CA ARG A 145 -43.11 25.98 -14.92
C ARG A 145 -43.40 24.65 -15.63
N ARG A 146 -44.67 24.42 -15.97
CA ARG A 146 -45.13 23.34 -16.87
C ARG A 146 -45.24 23.90 -18.29
N ASP A 147 -44.76 23.15 -19.28
CA ASP A 147 -44.97 23.51 -20.69
C ASP A 147 -46.32 23.02 -21.20
N THR A 148 -47.00 23.89 -21.95
CA THR A 148 -48.23 23.61 -22.69
C THR A 148 -48.04 24.04 -24.14
N GLY A 149 -47.87 23.09 -25.06
CA GLY A 149 -47.68 23.36 -26.49
C GLY A 149 -47.70 22.08 -27.34
N PRO A 150 -48.16 22.14 -28.60
CA PRO A 150 -48.43 20.95 -29.41
C PRO A 150 -47.17 20.38 -30.09
N GLN A 151 -47.09 19.05 -30.21
CA GLN A 151 -46.05 18.36 -30.98
C GLN A 151 -46.40 18.26 -32.47
N PRO A 152 -45.44 18.48 -33.39
CA PRO A 152 -45.58 18.08 -34.79
C PRO A 152 -45.04 16.67 -35.04
N THR A 153 -45.80 15.90 -35.82
CA THR A 153 -45.58 14.50 -36.24
C THR A 153 -44.52 14.34 -37.33
N TYR A 154 -43.85 13.18 -37.40
CA TYR A 154 -43.44 12.59 -38.68
C TYR A 154 -43.43 11.05 -38.67
N SER A 155 -44.14 10.45 -39.63
CA SER A 155 -43.80 9.15 -40.22
C SER A 155 -44.40 9.06 -41.62
N ALA A 156 -43.61 8.73 -42.65
CA ALA A 156 -44.10 8.21 -43.94
C ALA A 156 -42.97 7.70 -44.87
N TRP A 157 -43.04 6.40 -45.16
CA TRP A 157 -42.68 5.76 -46.44
C TRP A 157 -41.22 5.42 -46.82
N VAL A 158 -41.15 4.54 -47.83
CA VAL A 158 -40.15 3.47 -48.02
C VAL A 158 -39.32 3.65 -49.29
N GLY A 159 -38.01 3.38 -49.17
CA GLY A 159 -37.27 2.54 -50.13
C GLY A 159 -36.44 3.19 -51.23
N ALA A 160 -35.14 2.87 -51.27
CA ALA A 160 -34.45 2.31 -52.44
C ALA A 160 -32.99 1.89 -52.14
N ALA A 161 -32.62 0.69 -52.61
CA ALA A 161 -31.29 0.19 -53.01
C ALA A 161 -29.99 0.55 -52.23
N VAL A 162 -29.24 -0.48 -51.82
CA VAL A 162 -27.78 -0.73 -52.08
C VAL A 162 -27.39 -2.07 -51.39
N PRO A 163 -26.48 -2.91 -51.95
CA PRO A 163 -26.60 -4.38 -51.80
C PRO A 163 -25.87 -5.00 -50.60
N GLN A 164 -26.34 -6.16 -50.16
CA GLN A 164 -25.64 -7.01 -49.17
C GLN A 164 -24.56 -7.88 -49.84
N PRO A 165 -23.43 -8.15 -49.15
CA PRO A 165 -22.36 -9.01 -49.67
C PRO A 165 -22.79 -10.50 -49.71
N GLN A 166 -22.42 -11.18 -50.80
CA GLN A 166 -22.76 -12.59 -51.03
C GLN A 166 -22.08 -13.51 -50.00
N ARG A 167 -22.85 -14.41 -49.38
CA ARG A 167 -22.30 -15.59 -48.71
C ARG A 167 -21.94 -16.64 -49.75
N VAL A 168 -20.67 -17.04 -49.79
CA VAL A 168 -20.24 -18.23 -50.54
C VAL A 168 -20.79 -19.48 -49.83
N ALA A 169 -21.58 -20.28 -50.54
CA ALA A 169 -22.14 -21.52 -50.00
C ALA A 169 -21.08 -22.63 -49.93
N ARG A 170 -21.03 -23.34 -48.81
CA ARG A 170 -20.28 -24.61 -48.70
C ARG A 170 -21.15 -25.73 -49.26
N ALA A 171 -20.60 -26.57 -50.13
CA ALA A 171 -21.31 -27.71 -50.71
C ALA A 171 -21.74 -28.71 -49.62
N GLN A 172 -22.94 -29.27 -49.79
CA GLN A 172 -23.57 -30.20 -48.87
C GLN A 172 -23.43 -31.64 -49.42
N PRO A 173 -23.03 -32.63 -48.60
CA PRO A 173 -22.96 -34.02 -49.05
C PRO A 173 -24.37 -34.61 -49.27
N PRO A 174 -24.56 -35.57 -50.19
CA PRO A 174 -25.86 -36.13 -50.50
C PRO A 174 -26.40 -37.00 -49.36
N ALA A 175 -27.72 -36.93 -49.14
CA ALA A 175 -28.44 -37.77 -48.18
C ALA A 175 -28.66 -39.20 -48.73
N PRO A 176 -28.73 -40.23 -47.87
CA PRO A 176 -29.05 -41.59 -48.28
C PRO A 176 -30.51 -41.74 -48.70
N ALA A 177 -30.78 -42.67 -49.62
CA ALA A 177 -32.13 -42.96 -50.12
C ALA A 177 -32.98 -43.69 -49.08
N ALA A 178 -34.28 -43.40 -49.06
CA ALA A 178 -35.26 -44.13 -48.26
C ALA A 178 -35.72 -45.41 -49.00
N GLY A 179 -35.90 -46.52 -48.26
CA GLY A 179 -36.35 -47.77 -48.85
C GLY A 179 -36.83 -48.82 -47.84
N VAL A 180 -38.16 -48.99 -47.80
CA VAL A 180 -38.91 -50.18 -47.35
C VAL A 180 -39.01 -50.43 -45.83
N ALA A 181 -40.14 -51.02 -45.43
CA ALA A 181 -40.69 -51.12 -44.08
C ALA A 181 -40.42 -52.46 -43.39
N GLU A 182 -40.60 -52.49 -42.06
CA GLU A 182 -41.22 -53.63 -41.36
C GLU A 182 -41.92 -53.16 -40.06
N GLU A 183 -42.70 -54.05 -39.43
CA GLU A 183 -43.84 -53.76 -38.53
C GLU A 183 -43.70 -54.51 -37.17
N VAL A 184 -44.53 -54.17 -36.15
CA VAL A 184 -44.76 -54.92 -34.88
C VAL A 184 -43.62 -54.86 -33.81
N ALA A 185 -43.83 -54.75 -32.48
CA ALA A 185 -44.91 -54.25 -31.59
C ALA A 185 -44.40 -54.11 -30.12
N ASP A 186 -45.19 -53.45 -29.24
CA ASP A 186 -45.28 -53.53 -27.76
C ASP A 186 -44.00 -53.32 -26.88
N GLU A 187 -44.03 -52.99 -25.56
CA GLU A 187 -45.08 -53.16 -24.54
C GLU A 187 -44.98 -52.16 -23.33
N VAL A 188 -46.14 -51.70 -22.83
CA VAL A 188 -46.52 -51.31 -21.42
C VAL A 188 -45.88 -50.13 -20.63
N ALA A 189 -46.78 -49.35 -20.01
CA ALA A 189 -46.55 -48.36 -18.93
C ALA A 189 -47.32 -48.77 -17.65
N PRO A 190 -47.07 -48.18 -16.46
CA PRO A 190 -48.15 -47.39 -15.78
C PRO A 190 -47.63 -46.33 -14.75
N PRO A 191 -48.51 -45.63 -13.97
CA PRO A 191 -49.76 -44.97 -14.32
C PRO A 191 -49.84 -43.47 -13.87
N LYS A 192 -50.91 -42.77 -14.27
CA LYS A 192 -51.32 -41.42 -13.82
C LYS A 192 -52.20 -41.47 -12.56
N PHE A 193 -52.40 -40.36 -11.84
CA PHE A 193 -53.68 -39.96 -11.18
C PHE A 193 -53.65 -38.44 -10.74
N PRO A 194 -54.77 -37.79 -10.35
CA PRO A 194 -55.19 -36.56 -11.06
C PRO A 194 -55.38 -35.26 -10.22
N THR A 195 -55.72 -34.17 -10.92
CA THR A 195 -56.15 -32.84 -10.44
C THR A 195 -57.64 -32.78 -10.08
N VAL A 196 -58.04 -32.11 -8.98
CA VAL A 196 -59.35 -31.41 -8.79
C VAL A 196 -59.18 -30.20 -7.84
N ALA A 197 -60.04 -29.19 -7.98
CA ALA A 197 -60.02 -27.85 -7.39
C ALA A 197 -60.57 -27.71 -5.94
N MET A 198 -60.44 -26.51 -5.37
CA MET A 198 -61.41 -25.97 -4.40
C MET A 198 -61.49 -24.42 -4.47
N GLU A 199 -62.59 -23.88 -3.93
CA GLU A 199 -63.19 -22.57 -4.26
C GLU A 199 -63.07 -21.55 -3.10
N ALA A 200 -63.32 -20.26 -3.36
CA ALA A 200 -63.13 -19.15 -2.40
C ALA A 200 -64.38 -18.83 -1.55
N PRO A 201 -64.21 -18.04 -0.46
CA PRO A 201 -65.23 -17.02 -0.17
C PRO A 201 -64.68 -15.65 0.33
N SER A 202 -65.06 -14.60 -0.40
CA SER A 202 -65.70 -13.32 0.01
C SER A 202 -65.35 -12.56 1.31
N ALA A 203 -65.12 -11.25 1.16
CA ALA A 203 -65.47 -10.19 2.13
C ALA A 203 -65.91 -8.89 1.38
N PRO A 204 -66.77 -8.00 1.94
CA PRO A 204 -67.54 -7.02 1.15
C PRO A 204 -67.10 -5.53 1.25
N GLN A 205 -67.85 -4.66 0.55
CA GLN A 205 -67.53 -3.29 0.08
C GLN A 205 -67.82 -2.13 1.05
N GLU A 206 -67.16 -0.98 0.80
CA GLU A 206 -67.64 0.43 0.88
C GLU A 206 -66.48 1.34 0.37
N SER A 207 -66.61 2.52 -0.26
CA SER A 207 -67.62 3.16 -1.14
C SER A 207 -66.93 4.36 -1.85
N GLU A 208 -67.39 4.79 -3.04
CA GLU A 208 -66.72 5.81 -3.88
C GLU A 208 -66.80 7.27 -3.35
N PRO A 209 -66.16 8.25 -4.02
CA PRO A 209 -66.83 8.91 -5.15
C PRO A 209 -65.97 9.18 -6.42
N ASP A 210 -66.58 8.86 -7.57
CA ASP A 210 -66.61 9.54 -8.89
C ASP A 210 -65.42 10.38 -9.44
N GLY A 211 -65.16 10.24 -10.75
CA GLY A 211 -64.39 11.28 -11.47
C GLY A 211 -63.97 11.12 -12.95
N GLY A 212 -63.95 9.90 -13.54
CA GLY A 212 -63.63 9.67 -14.98
C GLY A 212 -62.19 9.99 -15.45
N GLY A 213 -61.64 9.39 -16.52
CA GLY A 213 -62.09 8.28 -17.36
C GLY A 213 -61.07 7.96 -18.47
N HIS A 214 -60.94 6.67 -18.85
CA HIS A 214 -60.04 6.11 -19.90
C HIS A 214 -58.51 6.19 -19.62
N GLY A 215 -57.67 5.18 -19.88
CA GLY A 215 -57.90 3.79 -20.32
C GLY A 215 -56.54 3.06 -20.53
N GLU A 216 -56.52 1.73 -20.41
CA GLU A 216 -55.46 0.75 -20.81
C GLU A 216 -53.97 1.05 -20.44
N ALA A 217 -53.32 0.35 -19.51
CA ALA A 217 -52.92 -1.07 -19.48
C ALA A 217 -51.46 -1.35 -19.93
N ALA A 218 -50.84 -2.32 -19.25
CA ALA A 218 -49.67 -3.13 -19.64
C ALA A 218 -48.22 -2.59 -19.43
N THR A 219 -47.53 -3.36 -18.57
CA THR A 219 -46.15 -3.89 -18.70
C THR A 219 -44.95 -3.23 -18.03
N SER A 220 -44.00 -4.12 -17.72
CA SER A 220 -42.93 -4.03 -16.73
C SER A 220 -41.55 -3.95 -17.38
N ALA A 221 -40.55 -3.64 -16.56
CA ALA A 221 -39.14 -3.99 -16.72
C ALA A 221 -38.25 -3.15 -17.68
N ALA A 222 -37.68 -2.11 -17.07
CA ALA A 222 -36.25 -2.09 -16.69
C ALA A 222 -35.22 -1.33 -17.55
N ARG A 223 -34.28 -0.75 -16.77
CA ARG A 223 -32.89 -0.37 -17.09
C ARG A 223 -32.69 1.04 -17.65
N ILE A 224 -32.27 1.94 -16.76
CA ILE A 224 -31.81 3.30 -17.04
C ILE A 224 -30.27 3.31 -17.00
N GLU A 225 -29.65 3.88 -18.03
CA GLU A 225 -28.23 4.29 -18.04
C GLU A 225 -28.09 5.74 -17.57
N PRO A 226 -26.94 6.13 -17.00
CA PRO A 226 -26.53 7.53 -17.10
C PRO A 226 -25.01 7.71 -17.32
N LEU A 227 -24.61 8.32 -18.44
CA LEU A 227 -23.33 9.03 -18.60
C LEU A 227 -23.47 10.13 -19.67
N GLY A 228 -22.92 11.32 -19.43
CA GLY A 228 -22.78 12.33 -20.48
C GLY A 228 -22.67 13.79 -20.03
N PHE A 229 -21.56 14.19 -19.41
CA PHE A 229 -21.12 15.60 -19.37
C PHE A 229 -19.59 15.70 -19.32
N VAL A 230 -18.95 15.82 -20.48
CA VAL A 230 -17.67 16.53 -20.70
C VAL A 230 -17.76 17.19 -22.09
N PRO A 231 -17.48 18.51 -22.24
CA PRO A 231 -17.54 19.20 -23.54
C PRO A 231 -16.51 18.74 -24.58
N GLU A 232 -16.82 18.97 -25.87
CA GLU A 232 -16.11 18.43 -27.04
C GLU A 232 -14.71 19.03 -27.32
N GLU A 233 -14.28 20.05 -26.57
CA GLU A 233 -13.07 20.84 -26.85
C GLU A 233 -11.74 20.19 -26.43
N PHE A 234 -11.78 19.03 -25.76
CA PHE A 234 -10.58 18.30 -25.28
C PHE A 234 -10.38 16.89 -25.89
N ALA A 235 -11.09 16.52 -26.96
CA ALA A 235 -10.89 15.25 -27.65
C ALA A 235 -9.71 15.30 -28.65
N PRO A 236 -8.71 14.38 -28.59
CA PRO A 236 -7.65 14.32 -29.58
C PRO A 236 -8.19 14.01 -30.99
N ARG A 237 -7.77 14.78 -31.99
CA ARG A 237 -8.20 14.61 -33.38
C ARG A 237 -7.57 13.38 -34.01
N ASP A 238 -8.41 12.43 -34.44
CA ASP A 238 -7.96 11.30 -35.25
C ASP A 238 -7.60 11.71 -36.70
N SER A 239 -6.72 10.90 -37.27
CA SER A 239 -6.08 11.04 -38.58
C SER A 239 -7.01 11.23 -39.78
N GLN A 240 -6.61 12.08 -40.72
CA GLN A 240 -7.17 12.08 -42.09
C GLN A 240 -6.87 10.77 -42.84
N PRO A 241 -7.74 10.37 -43.80
CA PRO A 241 -7.53 9.16 -44.59
C PRO A 241 -6.38 9.30 -45.59
N VAL A 242 -5.46 8.33 -45.59
CA VAL A 242 -4.44 8.16 -46.63
C VAL A 242 -5.12 7.60 -47.90
N PRO A 243 -4.85 8.14 -49.10
CA PRO A 243 -5.45 7.65 -50.33
C PRO A 243 -4.94 6.25 -50.70
N LEU A 244 -5.86 5.40 -51.14
CA LEU A 244 -5.56 4.10 -51.74
C LEU A 244 -4.86 4.28 -53.09
N VAL A 245 -3.58 3.93 -53.17
CA VAL A 245 -2.88 3.71 -54.44
C VAL A 245 -3.00 2.23 -54.79
N SER A 246 -3.63 1.95 -55.94
CA SER A 246 -3.63 0.62 -56.55
C SER A 246 -2.33 0.44 -57.32
N ASP A 247 -1.59 -0.62 -57.04
CA ASP A 247 -0.52 -1.09 -57.92
C ASP A 247 -0.38 -2.62 -57.91
N VAL A 248 0.22 -3.13 -58.98
CA VAL A 248 0.06 -4.51 -59.49
C VAL A 248 0.84 -5.56 -58.68
N LEU A 249 0.19 -6.70 -58.41
CA LEU A 249 0.84 -7.91 -57.86
C LEU A 249 1.75 -8.58 -58.90
N PRO A 250 3.04 -8.87 -58.58
CA PRO A 250 3.84 -9.79 -59.37
C PRO A 250 3.35 -11.23 -59.19
N SER A 251 3.23 -11.96 -60.30
CA SER A 251 2.83 -13.37 -60.33
C SER A 251 3.85 -14.29 -59.65
N ALA A 252 3.36 -15.31 -58.94
CA ALA A 252 4.20 -16.32 -58.31
C ALA A 252 5.03 -17.14 -59.33
N PRO A 253 6.31 -17.48 -59.03
CA PRO A 253 7.09 -18.37 -59.87
C PRO A 253 6.61 -19.83 -59.77
N ALA A 254 6.67 -20.53 -60.90
CA ALA A 254 6.19 -21.90 -61.02
C ALA A 254 7.10 -22.94 -60.32
N VAL A 255 6.50 -24.04 -59.89
CA VAL A 255 7.19 -25.23 -59.38
C VAL A 255 7.96 -25.92 -60.51
N VAL A 256 9.26 -26.15 -60.32
CA VAL A 256 10.11 -26.97 -61.19
C VAL A 256 10.54 -28.21 -60.40
N PRO A 257 10.42 -29.44 -60.94
CA PRO A 257 10.74 -30.66 -60.20
C PRO A 257 12.25 -30.88 -60.09
N LEU A 258 12.70 -31.35 -58.93
CA LEU A 258 14.10 -31.66 -58.66
C LEU A 258 14.47 -33.05 -59.20
N ALA A 259 15.43 -33.11 -60.12
CA ALA A 259 16.05 -34.36 -60.56
C ALA A 259 17.34 -34.63 -59.77
N ALA A 260 17.71 -35.91 -59.65
CA ALA A 260 18.78 -36.37 -58.77
C ALA A 260 20.20 -35.99 -59.23
N GLN A 261 21.10 -35.76 -58.27
CA GLN A 261 22.48 -36.26 -58.29
C GLN A 261 23.12 -36.20 -56.88
N GLU A 262 24.23 -36.92 -56.72
CA GLU A 262 24.71 -37.51 -55.44
C GLU A 262 25.99 -36.81 -54.90
N PRO A 263 26.78 -37.33 -53.93
CA PRO A 263 27.10 -36.59 -52.70
C PRO A 263 28.56 -36.10 -52.61
N LEU A 264 28.85 -35.13 -51.71
CA LEU A 264 30.22 -34.84 -51.28
C LEU A 264 30.38 -34.47 -49.80
N VAL A 265 31.19 -35.30 -49.13
CA VAL A 265 32.17 -34.99 -48.06
C VAL A 265 31.68 -34.30 -46.79
N ALA A 266 31.51 -35.11 -45.73
CA ALA A 266 31.59 -34.67 -44.34
C ALA A 266 33.07 -34.58 -43.89
N HIS A 267 33.39 -33.60 -43.05
CA HIS A 267 34.71 -33.50 -42.43
C HIS A 267 34.80 -34.28 -41.11
N ASP A 268 35.94 -34.97 -41.00
CA ASP A 268 36.43 -35.84 -39.92
C ASP A 268 36.42 -35.23 -38.51
N LEU A 269 36.01 -36.04 -37.52
CA LEU A 269 36.41 -35.92 -36.12
C LEU A 269 36.69 -37.30 -35.49
N GLY A 270 37.91 -37.79 -35.67
CA GLY A 270 38.77 -38.17 -34.54
C GLY A 270 38.44 -39.47 -33.80
N ALA A 271 39.09 -40.54 -34.24
CA ALA A 271 39.00 -41.91 -33.72
C ALA A 271 39.29 -42.12 -32.21
N THR A 272 38.72 -43.21 -31.66
CA THR A 272 39.38 -44.03 -30.61
C THR A 272 39.16 -45.55 -30.86
N THR A 273 40.21 -46.19 -31.40
CA THR A 273 40.73 -47.55 -31.07
C THR A 273 39.82 -48.81 -31.08
N THR A 274 39.87 -49.52 -32.21
CA THR A 274 40.26 -50.96 -32.41
C THR A 274 39.48 -52.15 -31.80
N SER A 275 39.18 -53.09 -32.71
CA SER A 275 38.54 -54.43 -32.60
C SER A 275 39.40 -55.52 -31.88
N PRO A 276 38.91 -56.77 -31.64
CA PRO A 276 38.84 -57.78 -32.72
C PRO A 276 37.61 -58.73 -32.74
N ASP A 277 37.12 -58.95 -33.96
CA ASP A 277 36.70 -60.21 -34.62
C ASP A 277 36.15 -61.39 -33.79
N HIS A 278 34.87 -61.75 -34.04
CA HIS A 278 34.51 -63.08 -34.58
C HIS A 278 33.03 -63.14 -35.04
N ILE A 279 32.72 -64.22 -35.79
CA ILE A 279 31.39 -64.75 -36.18
C ILE A 279 30.76 -64.16 -37.47
N ASP A 280 31.20 -64.77 -38.57
CA ASP A 280 30.42 -65.40 -39.64
C ASP A 280 29.17 -64.76 -40.25
N ARG A 281 29.19 -64.76 -41.58
CA ARG A 281 28.01 -64.82 -42.44
C ARG A 281 27.53 -66.26 -42.48
N ASP A 282 26.23 -66.48 -42.25
CA ASP A 282 25.35 -67.39 -43.02
C ASP A 282 24.12 -67.79 -42.19
N VAL A 283 23.13 -66.87 -42.09
CA VAL A 283 21.73 -67.24 -41.86
C VAL A 283 20.86 -66.38 -42.77
N ALA A 284 20.54 -66.91 -43.94
CA ALA A 284 19.22 -66.69 -44.51
C ALA A 284 18.29 -67.70 -43.81
N ASP A 285 17.12 -67.23 -43.36
CA ASP A 285 16.10 -67.92 -42.55
C ASP A 285 16.08 -67.54 -41.05
N ASP A 286 15.59 -66.33 -40.77
CA ASP A 286 15.10 -65.88 -39.45
C ASP A 286 14.03 -64.77 -39.63
N ALA A 287 13.17 -64.95 -40.64
CA ALA A 287 12.21 -63.92 -41.07
C ALA A 287 10.85 -63.96 -40.33
N ASP A 288 10.66 -64.85 -39.36
CA ASP A 288 9.36 -65.08 -38.69
C ASP A 288 9.34 -64.85 -37.16
N ASP A 289 10.48 -64.65 -36.48
CA ASP A 289 10.57 -64.66 -35.01
C ASP A 289 10.66 -63.27 -34.31
N VAL A 290 10.06 -62.23 -34.91
CA VAL A 290 9.70 -60.98 -34.19
C VAL A 290 8.20 -60.67 -34.32
N ARG A 291 7.38 -61.66 -33.94
CA ARG A 291 5.92 -61.52 -33.86
C ARG A 291 5.40 -61.41 -32.43
N ALA A 292 6.03 -60.55 -31.62
CA ALA A 292 5.51 -60.17 -30.30
C ALA A 292 5.91 -58.73 -29.92
N GLY A 293 4.91 -57.88 -29.64
CA GLY A 293 5.11 -56.73 -28.74
C GLY A 293 5.68 -55.43 -29.32
N ALA A 294 5.42 -55.07 -30.57
CA ALA A 294 5.52 -53.66 -30.95
C ALA A 294 4.55 -52.84 -30.07
N PRO A 295 5.00 -51.78 -29.36
CA PRO A 295 4.10 -50.97 -28.55
C PRO A 295 3.07 -50.33 -29.47
N THR A 296 1.80 -50.70 -29.29
CA THR A 296 0.69 -50.08 -30.03
C THR A 296 0.80 -48.57 -29.86
N PRO A 297 0.78 -47.78 -30.95
CA PRO A 297 0.77 -46.33 -30.81
C PRO A 297 -0.47 -45.96 -30.01
N VAL A 298 -0.25 -45.48 -28.79
CA VAL A 298 -1.34 -45.05 -27.90
C VAL A 298 -2.09 -43.97 -28.65
N ALA A 299 -3.29 -44.30 -29.12
CA ALA A 299 -4.11 -43.36 -29.85
C ALA A 299 -4.40 -42.20 -28.90
N THR A 300 -3.76 -41.05 -29.16
CA THR A 300 -4.18 -39.79 -28.55
C THR A 300 -5.67 -39.68 -28.84
N PRO A 301 -6.53 -39.56 -27.81
CA PRO A 301 -7.98 -39.58 -28.02
C PRO A 301 -8.32 -38.42 -28.95
N ARG A 302 -8.73 -38.74 -30.18
CA ARG A 302 -9.26 -37.75 -31.10
C ARG A 302 -10.55 -37.27 -30.47
N LEU A 303 -10.50 -36.05 -29.90
CA LEU A 303 -11.69 -35.35 -29.43
C LEU A 303 -12.74 -35.40 -30.53
N ALA A 304 -13.91 -35.95 -30.21
CA ALA A 304 -15.00 -36.08 -31.16
C ALA A 304 -15.44 -34.69 -31.66
N ASP A 305 -15.97 -34.68 -32.88
CA ASP A 305 -16.24 -33.47 -33.66
C ASP A 305 -16.93 -32.32 -32.90
N GLY A 306 -16.51 -31.10 -33.23
CA GLY A 306 -17.32 -29.90 -33.02
C GLY A 306 -17.27 -29.25 -31.65
N SER A 307 -16.79 -29.93 -30.60
CA SER A 307 -16.53 -29.26 -29.32
C SER A 307 -15.26 -28.38 -29.41
N VAL A 308 -15.45 -27.13 -29.85
CA VAL A 308 -14.50 -26.08 -29.51
C VAL A 308 -14.46 -26.06 -27.98
N LEU A 309 -13.32 -26.44 -27.39
CA LEU A 309 -13.07 -26.24 -25.96
C LEU A 309 -12.99 -24.73 -25.71
N PHE A 310 -14.16 -24.10 -25.62
CA PHE A 310 -14.30 -22.81 -24.95
C PHE A 310 -13.80 -23.02 -23.54
N GLY A 311 -12.55 -22.57 -23.29
CA GLY A 311 -11.93 -22.70 -21.97
C GLY A 311 -12.89 -22.21 -20.91
N ALA A 312 -13.01 -22.96 -19.81
CA ALA A 312 -14.01 -22.73 -18.79
C ALA A 312 -14.06 -21.24 -18.40
N PRO A 313 -15.26 -20.64 -18.26
CA PRO A 313 -15.38 -19.21 -18.03
C PRO A 313 -14.56 -18.82 -16.79
N PRO A 314 -13.76 -17.74 -16.83
CA PRO A 314 -12.81 -17.44 -15.77
C PRO A 314 -13.46 -17.40 -14.38
N ALA A 315 -13.02 -18.31 -13.50
CA ALA A 315 -13.56 -18.53 -12.18
C ALA A 315 -12.55 -18.07 -11.10
N PRO A 316 -13.02 -17.47 -9.99
CA PRO A 316 -12.13 -17.15 -8.88
C PRO A 316 -11.62 -18.44 -8.22
N PRO A 317 -10.34 -18.51 -7.81
CA PRO A 317 -9.82 -19.69 -7.15
C PRO A 317 -10.61 -20.04 -5.87
N PRO A 318 -10.78 -21.34 -5.58
CA PRO A 318 -11.49 -21.80 -4.39
C PRO A 318 -10.79 -21.32 -3.11
N PRO A 319 -11.54 -21.08 -2.02
CA PRO A 319 -10.93 -20.82 -0.71
C PRO A 319 -10.38 -22.12 -0.14
N PHE A 320 -9.42 -22.03 0.79
CA PHE A 320 -8.83 -23.17 1.50
C PHE A 320 -8.13 -24.24 0.63
N VAL A 321 -7.91 -23.98 -0.66
CA VAL A 321 -7.00 -24.77 -1.52
C VAL A 321 -5.68 -23.99 -1.63
N PRO A 322 -4.54 -24.55 -1.19
CA PRO A 322 -3.25 -23.87 -1.29
C PRO A 322 -2.91 -23.48 -2.73
N GLU A 323 -2.51 -22.23 -2.93
CA GLU A 323 -2.16 -21.68 -4.23
C GLU A 323 -0.95 -22.40 -4.85
N THR A 324 -1.07 -22.79 -6.14
CA THR A 324 0.00 -23.44 -6.91
C THR A 324 0.68 -22.52 -7.92
N ALA A 325 0.01 -21.42 -8.32
CA ALA A 325 0.54 -20.45 -9.27
C ALA A 325 1.67 -19.64 -8.62
N ASP A 326 2.91 -19.84 -9.07
CA ASP A 326 4.11 -19.19 -8.53
C ASP A 326 4.53 -17.97 -9.36
N LEU A 327 5.78 -17.91 -9.84
CA LEU A 327 6.32 -16.81 -10.64
C LEU A 327 5.80 -16.78 -12.08
N GLU A 328 5.26 -17.91 -12.54
CA GLU A 328 4.66 -18.06 -13.86
C GLU A 328 3.38 -17.22 -14.03
N PRO A 329 2.98 -16.91 -15.26
CA PRO A 329 1.74 -16.18 -15.53
C PRO A 329 0.54 -16.91 -14.95
N THR A 330 -0.29 -16.17 -14.21
CA THR A 330 -1.55 -16.68 -13.65
C THR A 330 -2.45 -17.19 -14.79
N PRO A 331 -2.91 -18.46 -14.74
CA PRO A 331 -3.71 -19.06 -15.82
C PRO A 331 -4.99 -18.27 -16.11
N LEU A 332 -5.37 -18.16 -17.38
CA LEU A 332 -6.45 -17.26 -17.83
C LEU A 332 -7.80 -17.59 -17.18
N GLU A 333 -8.07 -18.87 -16.95
CA GLU A 333 -9.23 -19.42 -16.28
C GLU A 333 -9.31 -19.06 -14.79
N GLN A 334 -8.21 -18.66 -14.15
CA GLN A 334 -8.21 -18.16 -12.75
C GLN A 334 -8.39 -16.64 -12.67
N ARG A 335 -8.31 -15.94 -13.81
CA ARG A 335 -8.30 -14.48 -13.88
C ARG A 335 -9.71 -13.89 -13.94
N ALA A 336 -10.50 -14.15 -12.90
CA ALA A 336 -11.88 -13.69 -12.77
C ALA A 336 -12.06 -12.29 -12.15
N GLY A 337 -10.97 -11.57 -11.84
CA GLY A 337 -11.03 -10.28 -11.15
C GLY A 337 -11.63 -9.16 -12.00
N ARG A 338 -12.60 -8.42 -11.44
CA ARG A 338 -13.01 -7.10 -11.95
C ARG A 338 -12.12 -6.02 -11.34
N ALA A 339 -11.85 -4.95 -12.09
CA ALA A 339 -10.96 -3.86 -11.68
C ALA A 339 -11.32 -3.27 -10.30
N SER A 340 -12.61 -3.10 -10.01
CA SER A 340 -13.10 -2.62 -8.71
C SER A 340 -12.75 -3.52 -7.52
N ARG A 341 -12.40 -4.81 -7.72
CA ARG A 341 -11.88 -5.67 -6.65
C ARG A 341 -10.60 -5.11 -6.05
N LEU A 342 -9.79 -4.38 -6.82
CA LEU A 342 -8.53 -3.80 -6.33
C LEU A 342 -8.76 -2.77 -5.22
N PHE A 343 -9.89 -2.05 -5.25
CA PHE A 343 -10.29 -1.17 -4.15
C PHE A 343 -10.40 -1.94 -2.84
N TRP A 344 -11.22 -3.00 -2.82
CA TRP A 344 -11.44 -3.89 -1.68
C TRP A 344 -10.22 -4.73 -1.30
N LEU A 345 -9.21 -4.84 -2.16
CA LEU A 345 -7.95 -5.52 -1.84
C LEU A 345 -6.96 -4.59 -1.14
N TRP A 346 -6.98 -3.29 -1.45
CA TRP A 346 -6.02 -2.32 -0.91
C TRP A 346 -6.52 -1.55 0.31
N PHE A 347 -7.84 -1.31 0.44
CA PHE A 347 -8.40 -0.48 1.50
C PHE A 347 -8.06 -0.99 2.90
N ALA A 348 -8.41 -2.23 3.24
CA ALA A 348 -8.09 -2.77 4.57
C ALA A 348 -6.58 -2.77 4.88
N GLY A 349 -5.74 -3.08 3.88
CA GLY A 349 -4.28 -3.14 4.04
C GLY A 349 -3.62 -1.78 4.30
N THR A 350 -4.30 -0.67 3.99
CA THR A 350 -3.82 0.70 4.21
C THR A 350 -4.61 1.45 5.30
N SER A 351 -5.62 0.81 5.89
CA SER A 351 -6.49 1.35 6.96
C SER A 351 -5.84 1.37 8.36
N SER A 352 -4.52 1.52 8.44
CA SER A 352 -3.78 1.39 9.70
C SER A 352 -3.85 2.66 10.56
N LEU A 353 -4.07 2.48 11.87
CA LEU A 353 -4.13 3.58 12.84
C LEU A 353 -2.79 4.35 12.99
N ILE A 354 -1.67 3.79 12.50
CA ILE A 354 -0.39 4.52 12.34
C ILE A 354 -0.63 5.87 11.64
N SER A 355 -1.52 5.88 10.65
CA SER A 355 -1.88 7.08 9.88
C SER A 355 -2.37 8.22 10.77
N VAL A 356 -3.10 7.94 11.86
CA VAL A 356 -3.53 8.96 12.83
C VAL A 356 -2.32 9.58 13.53
N GLY A 357 -1.33 8.77 13.91
CA GLY A 357 -0.06 9.24 14.46
C GLY A 357 0.76 10.06 13.48
N VAL A 358 0.85 9.63 12.21
CA VAL A 358 1.48 10.42 11.14
C VAL A 358 0.80 11.77 10.99
N GLY A 359 -0.53 11.83 11.07
CA GLY A 359 -1.30 13.09 11.11
C GLY A 359 -0.91 14.00 12.27
N ALA A 360 -0.78 13.45 13.47
CA ALA A 360 -0.31 14.20 14.63
C ALA A 360 1.15 14.69 14.46
N THR A 361 2.04 13.86 13.89
CA THR A 361 3.41 14.25 13.54
C THR A 361 3.45 15.39 12.51
N LEU A 362 2.55 15.39 11.51
CA LEU A 362 2.43 16.50 10.57
C LEU A 362 2.03 17.81 11.27
N PHE A 363 1.16 17.76 12.26
CA PHE A 363 0.83 18.93 13.07
C PHE A 363 2.01 19.37 13.95
N LEU A 364 2.76 18.44 14.55
CA LEU A 364 3.97 18.72 15.33
C LEU A 364 5.13 19.32 14.51
N LEU A 365 5.15 19.14 13.18
CA LEU A 365 6.02 19.89 12.26
C LEU A 365 5.63 21.38 12.12
N GLY A 366 4.57 21.83 12.79
CA GLY A 366 4.04 23.20 12.71
C GLY A 366 3.09 23.43 11.53
N LEU A 367 2.63 22.40 10.83
CA LEU A 367 1.71 22.58 9.71
C LEU A 367 0.33 23.02 10.20
N SER A 368 -0.20 24.09 9.61
CA SER A 368 -1.62 24.44 9.74
C SER A 368 -2.50 23.33 9.17
N LEU A 369 -3.78 23.28 9.57
CA LEU A 369 -4.71 22.25 9.07
C LEU A 369 -4.78 22.23 7.53
N ARG A 370 -4.80 23.39 6.87
CA ARG A 370 -4.82 23.47 5.39
C ARG A 370 -3.54 22.94 4.76
N GLN A 371 -2.38 23.25 5.35
CA GLN A 371 -1.09 22.77 4.89
C GLN A 371 -0.92 21.26 5.09
N LEU A 372 -1.40 20.75 6.23
CA LEU A 372 -1.43 19.33 6.55
C LEU A 372 -2.29 18.54 5.55
N LEU A 373 -3.47 19.04 5.20
CA LEU A 373 -4.34 18.43 4.18
C LEU A 373 -3.66 18.39 2.79
N VAL A 374 -2.98 19.47 2.40
CA VAL A 374 -2.22 19.53 1.13
C VAL A 374 -1.03 18.56 1.15
N ALA A 375 -0.23 18.55 2.23
CA ALA A 375 0.88 17.62 2.41
C ALA A 375 0.41 16.17 2.34
N THR A 376 -0.71 15.86 3.00
CA THR A 376 -1.33 14.53 3.00
C THR A 376 -1.80 14.14 1.61
N LEU A 377 -2.51 15.02 0.90
CA LEU A 377 -3.00 14.76 -0.46
C LEU A 377 -1.86 14.50 -1.43
N VAL A 378 -0.82 15.33 -1.41
CA VAL A 378 0.37 15.19 -2.28
C VAL A 378 1.15 13.92 -1.94
N GLY A 379 1.40 13.66 -0.66
CA GLY A 379 2.08 12.44 -0.20
C GLY A 379 1.35 11.16 -0.57
N VAL A 380 0.01 11.12 -0.43
CA VAL A 380 -0.84 9.99 -0.83
C VAL A 380 -0.90 9.83 -2.36
N ALA A 381 -0.96 10.93 -3.12
CA ALA A 381 -0.94 10.88 -4.58
C ALA A 381 0.39 10.32 -5.12
N LEU A 382 1.53 10.77 -4.57
CA LEU A 382 2.85 10.22 -4.88
C LEU A 382 2.98 8.75 -4.46
N SER A 383 2.43 8.40 -3.29
CA SER A 383 2.47 7.05 -2.71
C SER A 383 1.93 5.98 -3.65
N PHE A 384 0.79 6.26 -4.28
CA PHE A 384 0.01 5.24 -4.97
C PHE A 384 0.04 5.33 -6.49
N LEU A 385 0.90 6.20 -7.04
CA LEU A 385 1.24 6.22 -8.46
C LEU A 385 2.09 4.99 -8.87
N PRO A 386 3.18 4.61 -8.16
CA PRO A 386 3.90 3.35 -8.41
C PRO A 386 3.01 2.11 -8.22
N LEU A 387 2.15 2.13 -7.19
CA LEU A 387 1.19 1.06 -6.93
C LEU A 387 0.16 0.90 -8.07
N GLY A 388 -0.34 2.01 -8.61
CA GLY A 388 -1.22 2.01 -9.78
C GLY A 388 -0.53 1.44 -11.01
N LEU A 389 0.68 1.90 -11.35
CA LEU A 389 1.41 1.40 -12.52
C LEU A 389 1.86 -0.07 -12.36
N GLY A 390 2.28 -0.49 -11.18
CA GLY A 390 2.58 -1.90 -10.91
C GLY A 390 1.34 -2.79 -10.92
N THR A 391 0.17 -2.26 -10.57
CA THR A 391 -1.13 -2.93 -10.78
C THR A 391 -1.41 -3.15 -12.28
N LEU A 392 -1.15 -2.14 -13.13
CA LEU A 392 -1.24 -2.30 -14.59
C LEU A 392 -0.25 -3.34 -15.10
N ALA A 393 0.99 -3.31 -14.60
CA ALA A 393 2.05 -4.22 -14.99
C ALA A 393 1.73 -5.68 -14.63
N GLY A 394 1.31 -5.95 -13.39
CA GLY A 394 0.89 -7.27 -12.91
C GLY A 394 -0.33 -7.81 -13.64
N LYS A 395 -1.26 -6.93 -14.03
CA LYS A 395 -2.37 -7.30 -14.90
C LYS A 395 -1.88 -7.64 -16.32
N TRP A 396 -0.92 -6.93 -16.90
CA TRP A 396 -0.42 -7.24 -18.24
C TRP A 396 0.40 -8.53 -18.28
N SER A 397 1.22 -8.79 -17.26
CA SER A 397 2.06 -10.00 -17.16
C SER A 397 1.32 -11.22 -16.60
N GLY A 398 0.36 -11.03 -15.70
CA GLY A 398 -0.15 -12.12 -14.87
C GLY A 398 0.87 -12.61 -13.82
N GLN A 399 1.94 -11.86 -13.56
CA GLN A 399 3.09 -12.28 -12.75
C GLN A 399 3.37 -11.30 -11.57
N PRO A 400 4.06 -11.75 -10.50
CA PRO A 400 4.40 -10.92 -9.33
C PRO A 400 5.27 -9.69 -9.63
N THR A 401 5.31 -8.71 -8.72
CA THR A 401 5.96 -7.40 -8.90
C THR A 401 7.44 -7.58 -9.19
N MET A 402 8.12 -8.42 -8.40
CA MET A 402 9.54 -8.67 -8.59
C MET A 402 9.85 -9.52 -9.83
N VAL A 403 8.89 -10.25 -10.39
CA VAL A 403 9.06 -10.91 -11.69
C VAL A 403 8.95 -9.88 -12.82
N VAL A 404 7.98 -8.97 -12.76
CA VAL A 404 7.82 -7.89 -13.76
C VAL A 404 8.99 -6.90 -13.73
N SER A 405 9.53 -6.62 -12.54
CA SER A 405 10.74 -5.80 -12.32
C SER A 405 11.99 -6.34 -13.06
N ARG A 406 12.03 -7.63 -13.44
CA ARG A 406 13.09 -8.21 -14.30
C ARG A 406 13.13 -7.55 -15.68
N ALA A 407 12.03 -6.98 -16.17
CA ALA A 407 12.05 -6.18 -17.39
C ALA A 407 12.95 -4.94 -17.25
N THR A 408 12.88 -4.28 -16.08
CA THR A 408 13.59 -3.04 -15.73
C THR A 408 15.07 -3.29 -15.39
N PHE A 409 15.38 -4.35 -14.64
CA PHE A 409 16.74 -4.59 -14.12
C PHE A 409 17.50 -5.75 -14.80
N GLY A 410 16.83 -6.51 -15.66
CA GLY A 410 17.32 -7.77 -16.23
C GLY A 410 17.00 -8.99 -15.35
N LEU A 411 17.01 -10.19 -15.93
CA LEU A 411 16.62 -11.43 -15.24
C LEU A 411 17.44 -11.71 -13.97
N LEU A 412 18.75 -11.45 -14.02
CA LEU A 412 19.70 -11.66 -12.91
C LEU A 412 19.95 -10.38 -12.12
N GLY A 413 20.08 -9.23 -12.81
CA GLY A 413 20.28 -7.93 -12.15
C GLY A 413 19.17 -7.58 -11.17
N ASN A 414 17.94 -8.06 -11.43
CA ASN A 414 16.80 -7.88 -10.54
C ASN A 414 16.92 -8.59 -9.16
N ALA A 415 17.91 -9.45 -8.94
CA ALA A 415 18.19 -10.01 -7.62
C ALA A 415 18.44 -8.91 -6.57
N VAL A 416 19.12 -7.82 -6.94
CA VAL A 416 19.43 -6.68 -6.05
C VAL A 416 18.15 -6.00 -5.52
N PRO A 417 17.24 -5.47 -6.37
CA PRO A 417 15.98 -4.90 -5.86
C PRO A 417 15.05 -5.95 -5.24
N THR A 418 15.18 -7.24 -5.58
CA THR A 418 14.39 -8.30 -4.93
C THR A 418 14.85 -8.56 -3.50
N ALA A 419 16.17 -8.52 -3.23
CA ALA A 419 16.71 -8.59 -1.87
C ALA A 419 16.26 -7.36 -1.04
N LEU A 420 16.34 -6.15 -1.62
CA LEU A 420 15.78 -4.94 -1.02
C LEU A 420 14.28 -5.11 -0.69
N ALA A 421 13.49 -5.60 -1.64
CA ALA A 421 12.06 -5.86 -1.44
C ALA A 421 11.78 -6.86 -0.31
N LEU A 422 12.62 -7.88 -0.15
CA LEU A 422 12.48 -8.86 0.93
C LEU A 422 12.77 -8.22 2.29
N VAL A 423 13.87 -7.45 2.40
CA VAL A 423 14.21 -6.68 3.62
C VAL A 423 13.10 -5.70 3.97
N THR A 424 12.58 -4.94 3.00
CA THR A 424 11.48 -3.98 3.20
C THR A 424 10.20 -4.66 3.70
N LYS A 425 9.85 -5.83 3.16
CA LYS A 425 8.65 -6.59 3.57
C LYS A 425 8.82 -7.22 4.95
N VAL A 426 10.01 -7.72 5.29
CA VAL A 426 10.30 -8.22 6.65
C VAL A 426 10.28 -7.09 7.67
N PHE A 427 10.88 -5.93 7.37
CA PHE A 427 10.85 -4.74 8.21
C PHE A 427 9.41 -4.28 8.47
N TRP A 428 8.64 -3.94 7.44
CA TRP A 428 7.26 -3.47 7.63
C TRP A 428 6.34 -4.53 8.24
N GLY A 429 6.53 -5.81 7.90
CA GLY A 429 5.81 -6.90 8.55
C GLY A 429 6.10 -6.98 10.05
N ALA A 430 7.36 -6.81 10.46
CA ALA A 430 7.75 -6.77 11.86
C ALA A 430 7.17 -5.56 12.60
N VAL A 431 7.14 -4.38 11.97
CA VAL A 431 6.51 -3.17 12.53
C VAL A 431 5.00 -3.34 12.70
N LEU A 432 4.31 -3.87 11.68
CA LEU A 432 2.87 -4.17 11.74
C LEU A 432 2.53 -5.19 12.84
N LEU A 433 3.40 -6.18 13.03
CA LEU A 433 3.24 -7.20 14.07
C LEU A 433 3.51 -6.60 15.46
N TRP A 434 4.60 -5.87 15.64
CA TRP A 434 4.91 -5.12 16.86
C TRP A 434 3.75 -4.22 17.30
N LEU A 435 3.17 -3.46 16.36
CA LEU A 435 1.99 -2.62 16.57
C LEU A 435 0.76 -3.38 17.09
N ALA A 436 0.54 -4.60 16.62
CA ALA A 436 -0.58 -5.41 17.09
C ALA A 436 -0.36 -5.85 18.55
N GLY A 437 0.89 -6.13 18.92
CA GLY A 437 1.30 -6.44 20.28
C GLY A 437 1.23 -5.22 21.22
N SER A 438 1.70 -4.06 20.79
CA SER A 438 1.68 -2.83 21.61
C SER A 438 0.26 -2.32 21.80
N ALA A 439 -0.58 -2.28 20.75
CA ALA A 439 -1.99 -1.91 20.85
C ALA A 439 -2.77 -2.78 21.86
N ALA A 440 -2.55 -4.10 21.84
CA ALA A 440 -3.15 -5.00 22.81
C ALA A 440 -2.65 -4.77 24.25
N GLY A 441 -1.36 -4.43 24.41
CA GLY A 441 -0.78 -4.05 25.70
C GLY A 441 -1.38 -2.74 26.24
N SER A 442 -1.40 -1.68 25.44
CA SER A 442 -1.96 -0.36 25.81
C SER A 442 -3.44 -0.47 26.21
N VAL A 443 -4.24 -1.28 25.53
CA VAL A 443 -5.65 -1.48 25.91
C VAL A 443 -5.81 -2.41 27.12
N ALA A 444 -4.96 -3.43 27.30
CA ALA A 444 -5.00 -4.23 28.53
C ALA A 444 -4.67 -3.39 29.77
N ILE A 445 -3.72 -2.45 29.67
CA ILE A 445 -3.42 -1.49 30.74
C ILE A 445 -4.63 -0.57 30.97
N ALA A 446 -5.19 0.03 29.92
CA ALA A 446 -6.35 0.92 30.02
C ALA A 446 -7.62 0.23 30.55
N GLY A 447 -7.79 -1.07 30.31
CA GLY A 447 -8.89 -1.90 30.81
C GLY A 447 -8.70 -2.42 32.24
N GLY A 448 -7.61 -2.05 32.93
CA GLY A 448 -7.30 -2.54 34.28
C GLY A 448 -6.79 -3.99 34.34
N TRP A 449 -6.42 -4.58 33.20
CA TRP A 449 -5.88 -5.93 33.09
C TRP A 449 -4.34 -5.97 33.13
N SER A 450 -3.70 -4.95 33.72
CA SER A 450 -2.25 -4.84 33.88
C SER A 450 -1.63 -6.03 34.61
N LEU A 451 -2.39 -6.70 35.49
CA LEU A 451 -2.01 -7.94 36.18
C LEU A 451 -1.69 -9.11 35.23
N LEU A 452 -2.14 -9.07 33.96
CA LEU A 452 -1.79 -10.06 32.94
C LEU A 452 -0.38 -9.86 32.35
N GLY A 453 0.30 -8.76 32.72
CA GLY A 453 1.67 -8.45 32.29
C GLY A 453 1.83 -8.46 30.77
N VAL A 454 2.83 -9.20 30.28
CA VAL A 454 3.12 -9.35 28.84
C VAL A 454 2.16 -10.30 28.10
N GLY A 455 1.26 -10.99 28.81
CA GLY A 455 0.34 -11.99 28.24
C GLY A 455 -0.51 -11.47 27.08
N PRO A 456 -1.22 -10.32 27.20
CA PRO A 456 -2.05 -9.77 26.13
C PRO A 456 -1.25 -9.41 24.87
N THR A 457 -0.06 -8.81 25.04
CA THR A 457 0.87 -8.50 23.94
C THR A 457 1.35 -9.76 23.24
N ALA A 458 1.82 -10.76 23.98
CA ALA A 458 2.28 -12.03 23.41
C ALA A 458 1.15 -12.78 22.68
N PHE A 459 -0.05 -12.81 23.26
CA PHE A 459 -1.23 -13.41 22.66
C PHE A 459 -1.62 -12.69 21.36
N ALA A 460 -1.67 -11.35 21.35
CA ALA A 460 -2.00 -10.57 20.17
C ALA A 460 -0.98 -10.75 19.04
N LEU A 461 0.33 -10.80 19.35
CA LEU A 461 1.39 -11.12 18.39
C LEU A 461 1.15 -12.48 17.74
N LEU A 462 1.01 -13.54 18.54
CA LEU A 462 0.82 -14.91 18.07
C LEU A 462 -0.48 -15.08 17.27
N LEU A 463 -1.58 -14.46 17.72
CA LEU A 463 -2.86 -14.48 17.04
C LEU A 463 -2.80 -13.76 15.67
N THR A 464 -2.19 -12.57 15.64
CA THR A 464 -2.07 -11.74 14.43
C THR A 464 -1.24 -12.46 13.37
N VAL A 465 -0.05 -12.96 13.72
CA VAL A 465 0.81 -13.68 12.76
C VAL A 465 0.25 -15.05 12.38
N GLY A 466 -0.45 -15.73 13.30
CA GLY A 466 -1.11 -17.01 13.05
C GLY A 466 -2.26 -16.89 12.04
N ILE A 467 -3.17 -15.92 12.25
CA ILE A 467 -4.26 -15.64 11.31
C ILE A 467 -3.71 -15.17 9.97
N ALA A 468 -2.78 -14.21 9.97
CA ALA A 468 -2.22 -13.67 8.73
C ALA A 468 -1.46 -14.74 7.93
N GLY A 469 -0.67 -15.57 8.61
CA GLY A 469 0.06 -16.69 8.02
C GLY A 469 -0.86 -17.76 7.45
N ALA A 470 -1.95 -18.11 8.14
CA ALA A 470 -2.94 -19.06 7.64
C ALA A 470 -3.61 -18.56 6.34
N VAL A 471 -4.02 -17.28 6.30
CA VAL A 471 -4.63 -16.69 5.09
C VAL A 471 -3.62 -16.62 3.94
N ALA A 472 -2.38 -16.19 4.21
CA ALA A 472 -1.32 -16.10 3.21
C ALA A 472 -0.90 -17.48 2.67
N PHE A 473 -0.88 -18.53 3.51
CA PHE A 473 -0.57 -19.91 3.14
C PHE A 473 -1.55 -20.49 2.11
N TYR A 474 -2.85 -20.23 2.27
CA TYR A 474 -3.85 -20.62 1.26
C TYR A 474 -3.82 -19.73 0.01
N GLY A 475 -3.30 -18.50 0.11
CA GLY A 475 -3.10 -17.59 -1.01
C GLY A 475 -4.38 -16.88 -1.48
N TYR A 476 -4.37 -16.45 -2.75
CA TYR A 476 -5.32 -15.46 -3.29
C TYR A 476 -6.79 -15.84 -3.13
N GLY A 477 -7.13 -17.14 -3.23
CA GLY A 477 -8.50 -17.63 -3.11
C GLY A 477 -9.13 -17.33 -1.74
N LEU A 478 -8.37 -17.45 -0.66
CA LEU A 478 -8.82 -17.07 0.68
C LEU A 478 -8.61 -15.58 0.93
N LEU A 479 -7.42 -15.05 0.59
CA LEU A 479 -7.03 -13.65 0.77
C LEU A 479 -8.09 -12.70 0.18
N ALA A 480 -8.52 -12.90 -1.07
CA ALA A 480 -9.47 -11.98 -1.71
C ALA A 480 -10.86 -11.96 -1.08
N ARG A 481 -11.25 -12.99 -0.33
CA ARG A 481 -12.51 -13.04 0.43
C ARG A 481 -12.35 -12.39 1.79
N VAL A 482 -11.29 -12.74 2.52
CA VAL A 482 -10.93 -12.14 3.82
C VAL A 482 -10.77 -10.63 3.69
N GLN A 483 -10.04 -10.17 2.69
CA GLN A 483 -9.71 -8.76 2.47
C GLN A 483 -10.95 -7.89 2.15
N LEU A 484 -11.99 -8.46 1.53
CA LEU A 484 -13.29 -7.81 1.35
C LEU A 484 -14.00 -7.59 2.70
N VAL A 485 -14.04 -8.63 3.54
CA VAL A 485 -14.65 -8.56 4.88
C VAL A 485 -13.88 -7.58 5.78
N LEU A 486 -12.55 -7.66 5.79
CA LEU A 486 -11.69 -6.73 6.52
C LEU A 486 -11.87 -5.29 6.01
N THR A 487 -12.08 -5.07 4.71
CA THR A 487 -12.33 -3.72 4.17
C THR A 487 -13.64 -3.14 4.68
N ILE A 488 -14.73 -3.90 4.63
CA ILE A 488 -16.03 -3.45 5.13
C ILE A 488 -15.94 -3.17 6.64
N ALA A 489 -15.30 -4.06 7.40
CA ALA A 489 -15.10 -3.89 8.83
C ALA A 489 -14.23 -2.65 9.15
N SER A 490 -13.06 -2.50 8.52
CA SER A 490 -12.20 -1.33 8.70
C SER A 490 -12.91 -0.03 8.32
N ALA A 491 -13.65 0.02 7.22
CA ALA A 491 -14.41 1.22 6.83
C ALA A 491 -15.45 1.62 7.89
N VAL A 492 -16.23 0.66 8.39
CA VAL A 492 -17.19 0.90 9.48
C VAL A 492 -16.48 1.36 10.75
N LEU A 493 -15.36 0.73 11.11
CA LEU A 493 -14.63 1.03 12.34
C LEU A 493 -13.91 2.38 12.30
N ILE A 494 -13.44 2.84 11.13
CA ILE A 494 -12.96 4.21 10.92
C ILE A 494 -14.10 5.22 11.16
N VAL A 495 -15.30 4.97 10.63
CA VAL A 495 -16.47 5.85 10.85
C VAL A 495 -16.89 5.86 12.32
N VAL A 496 -16.93 4.70 12.98
CA VAL A 496 -17.23 4.60 14.43
C VAL A 496 -16.19 5.34 15.27
N MET A 497 -14.91 5.24 14.93
CA MET A 497 -13.84 6.00 15.59
C MET A 497 -14.07 7.50 15.45
N ILE A 498 -14.23 8.00 14.22
CA ILE A 498 -14.44 9.43 13.95
C ILE A 498 -15.67 9.93 14.70
N ALA A 499 -16.79 9.21 14.67
CA ALA A 499 -18.01 9.58 15.37
C ALA A 499 -17.86 9.62 16.91
N ALA A 500 -17.15 8.64 17.50
CA ALA A 500 -16.93 8.58 18.95
C ALA A 500 -15.95 9.67 19.45
N THR A 501 -14.99 10.05 18.62
CA THR A 501 -13.96 11.06 18.95
C THR A 501 -14.34 12.48 18.53
N TRP A 502 -15.37 12.65 17.67
CA TRP A 502 -15.82 13.93 17.11
C TRP A 502 -16.04 15.04 18.15
N ARG A 503 -16.51 14.71 19.36
CA ARG A 503 -16.74 15.68 20.45
C ARG A 503 -15.48 16.40 20.95
N HIS A 504 -14.28 16.01 20.49
CA HIS A 504 -13.00 16.65 20.79
C HIS A 504 -12.45 17.49 19.64
N VAL A 505 -13.17 17.54 18.51
CA VAL A 505 -12.77 18.36 17.36
C VAL A 505 -13.20 19.81 17.59
N ASP A 506 -12.21 20.70 17.74
CA ASP A 506 -12.40 22.14 17.77
C ASP A 506 -11.91 22.71 16.43
N LEU A 507 -12.85 22.86 15.49
CA LEU A 507 -12.55 23.35 14.15
C LEU A 507 -12.11 24.83 14.16
N SER A 508 -12.60 25.62 15.12
CA SER A 508 -12.22 27.03 15.26
C SER A 508 -10.77 27.16 15.69
N ARG A 509 -10.32 26.39 16.68
CA ARG A 509 -8.91 26.30 17.06
C ARG A 509 -8.05 25.72 15.93
N ALA A 510 -8.48 24.62 15.31
CA ALA A 510 -7.68 23.95 14.28
C ALA A 510 -7.49 24.81 13.01
N LEU A 511 -8.44 25.68 12.68
CA LEU A 511 -8.32 26.66 11.58
C LEU A 511 -7.57 27.95 11.97
N ALA A 512 -7.42 28.25 13.26
CA ALA A 512 -6.67 29.41 13.75
C ALA A 512 -5.15 29.21 13.78
N VAL A 513 -4.67 27.98 13.55
CA VAL A 513 -3.24 27.66 13.49
C VAL A 513 -2.60 28.38 12.27
N PRO A 514 -1.56 29.22 12.47
CA PRO A 514 -0.91 29.94 11.38
C PRO A 514 -0.16 28.99 10.44
N ASP A 515 0.04 29.43 9.20
CA ASP A 515 0.82 28.67 8.21
C ASP A 515 2.31 28.67 8.54
N ALA A 516 2.95 27.51 8.41
CA ALA A 516 4.40 27.37 8.37
C ALA A 516 4.96 27.69 6.98
N LEU A 517 6.30 27.71 6.86
CA LEU A 517 6.96 27.75 5.55
C LEU A 517 6.58 26.54 4.70
N TRP A 518 6.35 26.74 3.41
CA TRP A 518 6.01 25.68 2.44
C TRP A 518 7.05 24.55 2.36
N THR A 519 8.28 24.77 2.82
CA THR A 519 9.28 23.70 3.03
C THR A 519 8.78 22.61 3.98
N HIS A 520 8.05 22.95 5.04
CA HIS A 520 7.44 21.98 5.95
C HIS A 520 6.32 21.18 5.25
N VAL A 521 5.62 21.77 4.29
CA VAL A 521 4.59 21.06 3.49
C VAL A 521 5.26 19.99 2.62
N VAL A 522 6.43 20.31 2.05
CA VAL A 522 7.27 19.33 1.35
C VAL A 522 7.74 18.24 2.31
N THR A 523 8.26 18.59 3.50
CA THR A 523 8.61 17.62 4.56
C THR A 523 7.44 16.70 4.88
N GLY A 524 6.25 17.25 5.10
CA GLY A 524 5.06 16.48 5.43
C GLY A 524 4.64 15.53 4.30
N ALA A 525 4.67 15.99 3.05
CA ALA A 525 4.40 15.15 1.89
C ALA A 525 5.44 14.03 1.72
N VAL A 526 6.71 14.30 2.00
CA VAL A 526 7.81 13.33 2.01
C VAL A 526 7.61 12.28 3.11
N LEU A 527 7.23 12.69 4.33
CA LEU A 527 6.95 11.75 5.42
C LEU A 527 5.75 10.86 5.06
N VAL A 528 4.63 11.43 4.60
CA VAL A 528 3.46 10.65 4.17
C VAL A 528 3.85 9.68 3.05
N PHE A 529 4.61 10.12 2.04
CA PHE A 529 5.13 9.24 0.99
C PHE A 529 5.97 8.08 1.54
N SER A 530 6.83 8.37 2.52
CA SER A 530 7.75 7.41 3.13
C SER A 530 7.04 6.35 3.98
N TYR A 531 6.09 6.76 4.81
CA TYR A 531 5.32 5.86 5.69
C TYR A 531 4.20 5.11 4.95
N VAL A 532 3.51 5.75 4.01
CA VAL A 532 2.29 5.22 3.39
C VAL A 532 2.59 4.52 2.05
N GLY A 533 3.37 5.14 1.17
CA GLY A 533 3.55 4.62 -0.20
C GLY A 533 4.58 3.52 -0.32
N LEU A 534 5.77 3.75 0.24
CA LEU A 534 6.93 2.88 -0.01
C LEU A 534 6.83 1.51 0.67
N ALA A 535 6.00 1.39 1.71
CA ALA A 535 5.60 0.09 2.28
C ALA A 535 4.92 -0.84 1.26
N TRP A 536 4.20 -0.28 0.27
CA TRP A 536 3.37 -1.05 -0.68
C TRP A 536 3.84 -0.99 -2.13
N ALA A 537 4.78 -0.09 -2.48
CA ALA A 537 5.26 0.11 -3.85
C ALA A 537 5.71 -1.19 -4.55
N MET A 538 6.36 -2.11 -3.82
CA MET A 538 6.88 -3.39 -4.33
C MET A 538 5.90 -4.58 -4.18
N SER A 539 4.59 -4.33 -4.00
CA SER A 539 3.58 -5.36 -3.68
C SER A 539 2.29 -5.28 -4.54
N SER A 540 2.32 -4.56 -5.67
CA SER A 540 1.13 -4.18 -6.44
C SER A 540 0.63 -5.26 -7.42
N ALA A 541 1.55 -5.99 -8.07
CA ALA A 541 1.21 -6.92 -9.14
C ALA A 541 0.66 -8.27 -8.64
N GLU A 542 1.02 -8.69 -7.43
CA GLU A 542 0.67 -9.97 -6.80
C GLU A 542 -0.84 -10.18 -6.69
N VAL A 543 -1.59 -9.11 -6.43
CA VAL A 543 -3.06 -9.11 -6.38
C VAL A 543 -3.71 -8.71 -7.72
N ALA A 544 -2.98 -7.99 -8.57
CA ALA A 544 -3.44 -7.53 -9.87
C ALA A 544 -3.37 -8.61 -10.97
N ARG A 545 -2.54 -9.64 -10.81
CA ARG A 545 -2.40 -10.74 -11.77
C ARG A 545 -3.69 -11.52 -12.02
N TYR A 546 -4.57 -11.60 -11.02
CA TYR A 546 -5.90 -12.24 -11.10
C TYR A 546 -6.96 -11.39 -11.81
N GLN A 547 -6.63 -10.19 -12.26
CA GLN A 547 -7.57 -9.33 -12.99
C GLN A 547 -7.84 -9.87 -14.39
N HIS A 548 -9.11 -9.81 -14.80
CA HIS A 548 -9.57 -10.34 -16.07
C HIS A 548 -8.89 -9.64 -17.25
N PRO A 549 -8.36 -10.38 -18.25
CA PRO A 549 -7.58 -9.79 -19.35
C PRO A 549 -8.32 -8.72 -20.16
N LYS A 550 -9.66 -8.81 -20.25
CA LYS A 550 -10.51 -7.83 -20.96
C LYS A 550 -11.00 -6.65 -20.10
N SER A 551 -10.66 -6.59 -18.81
CA SER A 551 -11.00 -5.40 -17.99
C SER A 551 -10.22 -4.16 -18.44
N SER A 552 -10.64 -2.94 -18.10
CA SER A 552 -9.85 -1.72 -18.39
C SER A 552 -8.57 -1.66 -17.55
N GLY A 553 -7.44 -1.31 -18.18
CA GLY A 553 -6.14 -1.14 -17.52
C GLY A 553 -6.14 0.02 -16.55
N ALA A 554 -6.46 1.21 -17.06
CA ALA A 554 -6.56 2.46 -16.30
C ALA A 554 -7.57 2.35 -15.13
N ALA A 555 -8.72 1.71 -15.34
CA ALA A 555 -9.66 1.48 -14.23
C ALA A 555 -9.05 0.61 -13.12
N GLY A 556 -8.20 -0.38 -13.46
CA GLY A 556 -7.46 -1.17 -12.48
C GLY A 556 -6.48 -0.33 -11.66
N MET A 557 -5.71 0.53 -12.33
CA MET A 557 -4.82 1.49 -11.67
C MET A 557 -5.61 2.37 -10.70
N LEU A 558 -6.67 3.02 -11.20
CA LEU A 558 -7.51 3.94 -10.47
C LEU A 558 -8.14 3.29 -9.22
N TRP A 559 -8.74 2.10 -9.36
CA TRP A 559 -9.34 1.40 -8.22
C TRP A 559 -8.29 0.92 -7.20
N ALA A 560 -7.08 0.56 -7.62
CA ALA A 560 -6.00 0.23 -6.70
C ALA A 560 -5.48 1.47 -5.95
N THR A 561 -5.24 2.57 -6.67
CA THR A 561 -4.78 3.85 -6.12
C THR A 561 -5.81 4.46 -5.16
N PHE A 562 -7.11 4.47 -5.48
CA PHE A 562 -8.15 4.93 -4.56
C PHE A 562 -8.34 3.98 -3.37
N GLY A 563 -8.29 2.65 -3.60
CA GLY A 563 -8.35 1.67 -2.53
C GLY A 563 -7.25 1.87 -1.49
N ALA A 564 -6.01 2.03 -1.96
CA ALA A 564 -4.85 2.23 -1.10
C ALA A 564 -4.80 3.66 -0.50
N GLY A 565 -5.29 4.66 -1.23
CA GLY A 565 -5.14 6.08 -0.88
C GLY A 565 -6.22 6.65 0.05
N VAL A 566 -7.47 6.21 -0.07
CA VAL A 566 -8.57 6.78 0.73
C VAL A 566 -8.39 6.57 2.24
N PRO A 567 -8.06 5.36 2.76
CA PRO A 567 -7.88 5.17 4.20
C PRO A 567 -6.78 6.03 4.83
N PRO A 568 -5.52 6.05 4.33
CA PRO A 568 -4.48 6.88 4.92
C PRO A 568 -4.77 8.37 4.72
N PHE A 569 -5.37 8.79 3.60
CA PHE A 569 -5.78 10.19 3.43
C PHE A 569 -6.75 10.62 4.54
N VAL A 570 -7.81 9.83 4.80
CA VAL A 570 -8.79 10.11 5.86
C VAL A 570 -8.14 10.07 7.25
N LEU A 571 -7.33 9.05 7.54
CA LEU A 571 -6.75 8.84 8.86
C LEU A 571 -5.64 9.84 9.22
N VAL A 572 -4.76 10.19 8.28
CA VAL A 572 -3.74 11.24 8.48
C VAL A 572 -4.42 12.60 8.65
N SER A 573 -5.40 12.93 7.79
CA SER A 573 -6.15 14.18 7.91
C SER A 573 -6.88 14.30 9.25
N TYR A 574 -7.51 13.21 9.71
CA TYR A 574 -8.25 13.18 10.96
C TYR A 574 -7.34 13.22 12.21
N GLY A 575 -6.20 12.52 12.18
CA GLY A 575 -5.20 12.59 13.25
C GLY A 575 -4.60 13.99 13.38
N GLY A 576 -4.33 14.66 12.26
CA GLY A 576 -3.91 16.07 12.23
C GLY A 576 -4.97 17.02 12.79
N LEU A 577 -6.25 16.80 12.44
CA LEU A 577 -7.37 17.59 12.97
C LEU A 577 -7.54 17.43 14.49
N LEU A 578 -7.44 16.21 15.02
CA LEU A 578 -7.46 15.97 16.46
C LEU A 578 -6.27 16.62 17.18
N ALA A 579 -5.05 16.47 16.63
CA ALA A 579 -3.85 17.09 17.17
C ALA A 579 -3.92 18.63 17.18
N ALA A 580 -4.51 19.24 16.15
CA ALA A 580 -4.74 20.69 16.08
C ALA A 580 -5.87 21.19 17.02
N SER A 581 -6.80 20.31 17.40
CA SER A 581 -7.88 20.62 18.35
C SER A 581 -7.37 20.59 19.81
N ASP A 582 -6.44 19.69 20.12
CA ASP A 582 -5.88 19.50 21.46
C ASP A 582 -4.34 19.33 21.39
N PRO A 583 -3.55 20.42 21.48
CA PRO A 583 -2.09 20.33 21.30
C PRO A 583 -1.37 19.39 22.30
N PRO A 584 -1.75 19.30 23.59
CA PRO A 584 -1.26 18.24 24.49
C PRO A 584 -1.45 16.80 23.97
N LEU A 585 -2.53 16.54 23.24
CA LEU A 585 -2.83 15.23 22.64
C LEU A 585 -1.93 14.92 21.44
N ALA A 586 -1.43 15.92 20.72
CA ALA A 586 -0.61 15.73 19.52
C ALA A 586 0.63 14.85 19.78
N ALA A 587 1.38 15.14 20.85
CA ALA A 587 2.54 14.34 21.25
C ALA A 587 2.17 12.92 21.73
N ALA A 588 0.95 12.72 22.25
CA ALA A 588 0.46 11.40 22.63
C ALA A 588 0.11 10.57 21.38
N LEU A 589 -0.66 11.14 20.44
CA LEU A 589 -1.05 10.46 19.19
C LEU A 589 0.15 10.12 18.30
N ALA A 590 1.18 10.98 18.26
CA ALA A 590 2.39 10.71 17.50
C ALA A 590 3.21 9.52 18.05
N ARG A 591 3.21 9.32 19.39
CA ARG A 591 3.97 8.24 20.07
C ARG A 591 3.21 6.92 20.21
N ASP A 592 1.91 6.98 20.48
CA ASP A 592 1.00 5.83 20.47
C ASP A 592 -0.40 6.31 20.07
N PRO A 593 -0.82 6.12 18.81
CA PRO A 593 -2.16 6.48 18.36
C PRO A 593 -3.28 5.78 19.13
N VAL A 594 -3.05 4.57 19.65
CA VAL A 594 -4.05 3.81 20.41
C VAL A 594 -4.21 4.42 21.81
N ALA A 595 -3.11 4.58 22.55
CA ALA A 595 -3.14 5.19 23.88
C ALA A 595 -3.49 6.68 23.85
N GLY A 596 -3.15 7.41 22.77
CA GLY A 596 -3.59 8.77 22.55
C GLY A 596 -5.12 8.85 22.45
N LEU A 597 -5.75 8.01 21.62
CA LEU A 597 -7.21 7.98 21.50
C LEU A 597 -7.90 7.52 22.79
N THR A 598 -7.36 6.58 23.58
CA THR A 598 -8.00 6.17 24.84
C THR A 598 -7.99 7.26 25.92
N ARG A 599 -7.01 8.18 25.91
CA ARG A 599 -6.96 9.34 26.83
C ARG A 599 -8.11 10.33 26.65
N LEU A 600 -8.80 10.31 25.52
CA LEU A 600 -9.95 11.19 25.23
C LEU A 600 -11.21 10.88 26.08
N GLY A 601 -11.13 10.05 27.12
CA GLY A 601 -12.28 9.71 27.98
C GLY A 601 -13.42 9.11 27.17
N LEU A 602 -13.10 8.17 26.27
CA LEU A 602 -14.08 7.57 25.37
C LEU A 602 -15.04 6.64 26.14
N PRO A 603 -16.27 6.43 25.65
CA PRO A 603 -17.26 5.60 26.34
C PRO A 603 -16.72 4.20 26.68
N VAL A 604 -17.14 3.62 27.80
CA VAL A 604 -16.57 2.34 28.31
C VAL A 604 -16.65 1.17 27.32
N TRP A 605 -17.57 1.22 26.35
CA TRP A 605 -17.69 0.23 25.28
C TRP A 605 -16.69 0.41 24.12
N TYR A 606 -16.11 1.59 23.96
CA TYR A 606 -15.29 1.98 22.81
C TYR A 606 -13.93 1.26 22.65
N PRO A 607 -13.22 0.84 23.72
CA PRO A 607 -11.96 0.11 23.58
C PRO A 607 -12.08 -1.18 22.74
N VAL A 608 -13.26 -1.82 22.73
CA VAL A 608 -13.50 -3.05 21.94
C VAL A 608 -13.57 -2.75 20.43
N PRO A 609 -14.42 -1.83 19.92
CA PRO A 609 -14.32 -1.34 18.55
C PRO A 609 -12.93 -0.82 18.15
N LEU A 610 -12.22 -0.12 19.04
CA LEU A 610 -10.85 0.35 18.75
C LEU A 610 -9.88 -0.82 18.55
N LEU A 611 -9.89 -1.82 19.44
CA LEU A 611 -9.08 -3.03 19.29
C LEU A 611 -9.42 -3.80 18.01
N LEU A 612 -10.69 -3.88 17.64
CA LEU A 612 -11.10 -4.47 16.37
C LEU A 612 -10.59 -3.64 15.18
N ALA A 613 -10.67 -2.31 15.24
CA ALA A 613 -10.19 -1.43 14.16
C ALA A 613 -8.70 -1.63 13.89
N VAL A 614 -7.91 -1.65 14.96
CA VAL A 614 -6.45 -1.84 14.92
C VAL A 614 -6.10 -3.28 14.53
N GLY A 615 -6.68 -4.27 15.21
CA GLY A 615 -6.40 -5.68 14.95
C GLY A 615 -6.76 -6.11 13.52
N LEU A 616 -7.94 -5.76 13.01
CA LEU A 616 -8.36 -6.17 11.67
C LEU A 616 -7.55 -5.47 10.56
N SER A 617 -7.18 -4.19 10.73
CA SER A 617 -6.35 -3.48 9.76
C SER A 617 -4.90 -3.99 9.76
N LEU A 618 -4.32 -4.27 10.93
CA LEU A 618 -2.97 -4.84 11.04
C LEU A 618 -2.91 -6.28 10.51
N ILE A 619 -3.89 -7.13 10.81
CA ILE A 619 -4.02 -8.47 10.21
C ILE A 619 -4.11 -8.36 8.69
N SER A 620 -4.94 -7.44 8.17
CA SER A 620 -5.09 -7.21 6.73
C SER A 620 -3.78 -6.84 6.04
N ALA A 621 -3.07 -5.86 6.61
CA ALA A 621 -1.76 -5.44 6.12
C ALA A 621 -0.74 -6.60 6.18
N LEU A 622 -0.70 -7.33 7.30
CA LEU A 622 0.23 -8.44 7.49
C LEU A 622 -0.03 -9.60 6.51
N VAL A 623 -1.29 -9.91 6.20
CA VAL A 623 -1.68 -10.90 5.17
C VAL A 623 -1.06 -10.54 3.82
N LEU A 624 -1.22 -9.29 3.37
CA LEU A 624 -0.66 -8.82 2.10
C LEU A 624 0.87 -8.88 2.11
N THR A 625 1.50 -8.47 3.21
CA THR A 625 2.96 -8.47 3.38
C THR A 625 3.54 -9.89 3.35
N MET A 626 2.95 -10.86 4.05
CA MET A 626 3.39 -12.26 4.03
C MET A 626 3.17 -12.89 2.64
N TYR A 627 1.98 -12.69 2.04
CA TYR A 627 1.63 -13.20 0.72
C TYR A 627 2.55 -12.68 -0.39
N SER A 628 2.85 -11.38 -0.37
CA SER A 628 3.79 -10.73 -1.30
C SER A 628 5.25 -11.07 -0.99
N GLY A 629 5.58 -11.27 0.29
CA GLY A 629 6.86 -11.75 0.77
C GLY A 629 7.24 -13.11 0.18
N GLY A 630 6.31 -14.06 0.17
CA GLY A 630 6.52 -15.39 -0.45
C GLY A 630 7.02 -15.30 -1.89
N PHE A 631 6.31 -14.57 -2.76
CA PHE A 631 6.74 -14.34 -4.15
C PHE A 631 8.09 -13.63 -4.27
N THR A 632 8.43 -12.77 -3.30
CA THR A 632 9.68 -12.03 -3.30
C THR A 632 10.85 -12.96 -3.03
N LEU A 633 10.67 -13.90 -2.09
CA LEU A 633 11.63 -14.97 -1.80
C LEU A 633 11.76 -15.95 -2.97
N ASP A 634 10.64 -16.35 -3.58
CA ASP A 634 10.61 -17.18 -4.79
C ASP A 634 11.34 -16.47 -5.97
N ALA A 635 11.07 -15.17 -6.17
CA ALA A 635 11.68 -14.36 -7.24
C ALA A 635 13.18 -14.10 -7.06
N LEU A 636 13.68 -14.17 -5.81
CA LEU A 636 15.10 -14.11 -5.47
C LEU A 636 15.86 -15.40 -5.85
N GLY A 637 15.12 -16.51 -6.06
CA GLY A 637 15.64 -17.79 -6.52
C GLY A 637 15.47 -18.96 -5.55
N VAL A 638 14.84 -18.73 -4.38
CA VAL A 638 14.66 -19.78 -3.35
C VAL A 638 13.46 -20.66 -3.73
N ARG A 639 13.73 -21.84 -4.30
CA ARG A 639 12.70 -22.76 -4.83
C ARG A 639 12.22 -23.80 -3.80
N ILE A 640 11.67 -23.33 -2.67
CA ILE A 640 11.05 -24.22 -1.66
C ILE A 640 9.54 -24.41 -1.87
N GLY A 641 8.96 -23.66 -2.81
CA GLY A 641 7.58 -23.78 -3.25
C GLY A 641 6.64 -22.81 -2.54
N ARG A 642 5.78 -22.17 -3.34
CA ARG A 642 4.78 -21.14 -3.02
C ARG A 642 4.37 -20.98 -1.54
N ARG A 643 3.77 -22.03 -0.96
CA ARG A 643 3.25 -22.02 0.41
C ARG A 643 4.36 -21.98 1.47
N TRP A 644 5.47 -22.66 1.23
CA TRP A 644 6.61 -22.70 2.15
C TRP A 644 7.42 -21.40 2.09
N SER A 645 7.58 -20.79 0.92
CA SER A 645 8.18 -19.46 0.79
C SER A 645 7.40 -18.41 1.59
N THR A 646 6.06 -18.49 1.56
CA THR A 646 5.18 -17.65 2.38
C THR A 646 5.34 -17.91 3.89
N VAL A 647 5.45 -19.18 4.30
CA VAL A 647 5.70 -19.55 5.72
C VAL A 647 7.08 -19.10 6.20
N VAL A 648 8.13 -19.22 5.38
CA VAL A 648 9.49 -18.78 5.74
C VAL A 648 9.56 -17.27 5.92
N VAL A 649 8.95 -16.47 5.02
CA VAL A 649 8.89 -15.02 5.21
C VAL A 649 7.99 -14.66 6.41
N GLY A 650 6.91 -15.41 6.64
CA GLY A 650 6.09 -15.27 7.84
C GLY A 650 6.86 -15.53 9.13
N GLY A 651 7.73 -16.55 9.17
CA GLY A 651 8.61 -16.85 10.29
C GLY A 651 9.70 -15.78 10.51
N ALA A 652 10.26 -15.23 9.43
CA ALA A 652 11.19 -14.11 9.50
C ALA A 652 10.52 -12.84 10.06
N ILE A 653 9.30 -12.53 9.63
CA ILE A 653 8.48 -11.45 10.18
C ILE A 653 8.15 -11.71 11.66
N ALA A 654 7.78 -12.94 12.03
CA ALA A 654 7.50 -13.30 13.42
C ALA A 654 8.72 -13.07 14.32
N LEU A 655 9.89 -13.57 13.91
CA LEU A 655 11.14 -13.41 14.66
C LEU A 655 11.55 -11.94 14.80
N ALA A 656 11.49 -11.17 13.71
CA ALA A 656 11.81 -9.75 13.72
C ALA A 656 10.80 -8.92 14.54
N GLY A 657 9.50 -9.23 14.45
CA GLY A 657 8.45 -8.57 15.23
C GLY A 657 8.54 -8.88 16.73
N ILE A 658 8.89 -10.11 17.10
CA ILE A 658 9.19 -10.48 18.49
C ILE A 658 10.45 -9.75 18.98
N ALA A 659 11.50 -9.67 18.17
CA ALA A 659 12.71 -8.92 18.53
C ALA A 659 12.38 -7.44 18.80
N LEU A 660 11.63 -6.78 17.91
CA LEU A 660 11.13 -5.41 18.12
C LEU A 660 10.28 -5.29 19.39
N ALA A 661 9.42 -6.27 19.69
CA ALA A 661 8.57 -6.23 20.89
C ALA A 661 9.34 -6.40 22.22
N LEU A 662 10.55 -6.94 22.15
CA LEU A 662 11.46 -7.05 23.30
C LEU A 662 12.38 -5.83 23.42
N THR A 663 12.79 -5.21 22.32
CA THR A 663 13.75 -4.10 22.33
C THR A 663 13.14 -2.70 22.25
N VAL A 664 11.93 -2.54 21.70
CA VAL A 664 11.34 -1.24 21.40
C VAL A 664 10.00 -1.02 22.12
N ARG A 665 9.86 0.16 22.76
CA ARG A 665 8.69 0.53 23.57
C ARG A 665 7.79 1.55 22.90
N ASP A 666 8.34 2.57 22.24
CA ASP A 666 7.60 3.67 21.63
C ASP A 666 7.54 3.55 20.09
N LEU A 667 6.48 4.06 19.47
CA LEU A 667 6.39 4.10 18.00
C LEU A 667 7.50 4.97 17.40
N ASP A 668 7.87 6.05 18.09
CA ASP A 668 8.93 6.96 17.67
C ASP A 668 10.26 6.20 17.52
N ASP A 669 10.63 5.31 18.44
CA ASP A 669 11.85 4.47 18.30
C ASP A 669 11.83 3.57 17.05
N VAL A 670 10.66 3.01 16.69
CA VAL A 670 10.51 2.17 15.50
C VAL A 670 10.55 3.00 14.21
N LEU A 671 9.99 4.22 14.26
CA LEU A 671 9.86 5.09 13.10
C LEU A 671 11.03 6.09 12.94
N ARG A 672 11.89 6.25 13.95
CA ARG A 672 13.06 7.14 13.93
C ARG A 672 14.10 6.67 12.92
N GLY A 673 14.21 7.41 11.81
CA GLY A 673 15.31 7.29 10.84
C GLY A 673 15.23 6.08 9.91
N LEU A 674 15.11 4.86 10.46
CA LEU A 674 15.13 3.60 9.70
C LEU A 674 14.12 3.53 8.54
N PRO A 675 12.83 3.90 8.70
CA PRO A 675 11.88 3.93 7.58
C PRO A 675 12.28 4.92 6.50
N THR A 676 12.80 6.10 6.86
CA THR A 676 13.24 7.13 5.91
C THR A 676 14.54 6.76 5.19
N THR A 677 15.49 6.12 5.88
CA THR A 677 16.70 5.51 5.27
C THR A 677 16.32 4.44 4.26
N LEU A 678 15.45 3.50 4.66
CA LEU A 678 14.99 2.39 3.82
C LEU A 678 14.07 2.87 2.68
N ALA A 679 13.36 3.97 2.88
CA ALA A 679 12.56 4.62 1.86
C ALA A 679 13.41 5.07 0.66
N VAL A 680 14.62 5.59 0.85
CA VAL A 680 15.44 6.11 -0.26
C VAL A 680 15.68 5.07 -1.38
N PRO A 681 16.26 3.87 -1.13
CA PRO A 681 16.49 2.89 -2.18
C PRO A 681 15.18 2.30 -2.75
N VAL A 682 14.11 2.24 -1.95
CA VAL A 682 12.79 1.81 -2.45
C VAL A 682 12.17 2.87 -3.37
N ALA A 683 12.37 4.15 -3.08
CA ALA A 683 11.96 5.27 -3.93
C ALA A 683 12.76 5.29 -5.24
N ALA A 684 14.09 5.06 -5.19
CA ALA A 684 14.92 4.88 -6.38
C ALA A 684 14.42 3.72 -7.27
N TRP A 685 14.12 2.56 -6.68
CA TRP A 685 13.50 1.44 -7.40
C TRP A 685 12.14 1.82 -7.98
N ALA A 686 11.28 2.47 -7.19
CA ALA A 686 9.94 2.85 -7.60
C ALA A 686 9.99 3.81 -8.79
N GLY A 687 10.93 4.76 -8.81
CA GLY A 687 11.18 5.66 -9.93
C GLY A 687 11.59 4.89 -11.19
N LEU A 688 12.61 4.03 -11.09
CA LEU A 688 13.12 3.22 -12.22
C LEU A 688 12.04 2.30 -12.81
N PHE A 689 11.24 1.66 -11.97
CA PHE A 689 10.14 0.79 -12.39
C PHE A 689 9.00 1.60 -13.03
N THR A 690 8.57 2.68 -12.36
CA THR A 690 7.48 3.57 -12.80
C THR A 690 7.81 4.25 -14.14
N GLY A 691 9.00 4.85 -14.26
CA GLY A 691 9.43 5.54 -15.47
C GLY A 691 9.52 4.62 -16.67
N GLU A 692 9.96 3.37 -16.47
CA GLU A 692 9.93 2.38 -17.53
C GLU A 692 8.52 1.92 -17.88
N MET A 693 7.65 1.73 -16.88
CA MET A 693 6.25 1.37 -17.10
C MET A 693 5.48 2.46 -17.87
N MET A 694 5.78 3.74 -17.62
CA MET A 694 5.22 4.89 -18.36
C MET A 694 5.64 4.92 -19.84
N LEU A 695 6.81 4.37 -20.19
CA LEU A 695 7.26 4.25 -21.58
C LEU A 695 6.61 3.07 -22.34
N ARG A 696 6.03 2.10 -21.63
CA ARG A 696 5.48 0.88 -22.24
C ARG A 696 4.10 1.11 -22.82
N THR A 697 3.99 0.77 -24.09
CA THR A 697 2.75 0.77 -24.89
C THR A 697 2.21 -0.64 -25.14
N ARG A 698 3.04 -1.67 -24.95
CA ARG A 698 2.67 -3.09 -25.10
C ARG A 698 2.85 -3.89 -23.81
N ARG A 699 2.21 -5.06 -23.76
CA ARG A 699 2.26 -6.00 -22.63
C ARG A 699 3.66 -6.62 -22.47
N PHE A 700 3.91 -7.29 -21.36
CA PHE A 700 5.20 -7.97 -21.11
C PHE A 700 5.28 -9.30 -21.88
N HIS A 701 6.48 -9.70 -22.30
CA HIS A 701 6.70 -11.03 -22.88
C HIS A 701 6.86 -12.05 -21.75
N GLN A 702 5.72 -12.52 -21.27
CA GLN A 702 5.54 -13.26 -20.02
C GLN A 702 6.56 -14.40 -19.82
N ALA A 703 6.73 -15.28 -20.82
CA ALA A 703 7.64 -16.41 -20.77
C ALA A 703 9.13 -16.01 -20.65
N SER A 704 9.52 -14.81 -21.10
CA SER A 704 10.90 -14.30 -20.98
C SER A 704 11.19 -13.59 -19.65
N LEU A 705 10.19 -13.39 -18.78
CA LEU A 705 10.43 -12.87 -17.43
C LEU A 705 10.87 -13.96 -16.44
N VAL A 706 10.84 -15.22 -16.86
CA VAL A 706 11.16 -16.41 -16.07
C VAL A 706 12.25 -17.28 -16.72
N ASN A 707 12.38 -17.24 -18.07
CA ASN A 707 13.39 -17.98 -18.82
C ASN A 707 14.48 -17.07 -19.40
N ARG A 708 15.74 -17.51 -19.32
CA ARG A 708 16.89 -16.83 -19.95
C ARG A 708 16.89 -17.01 -21.47
N GLY A 709 17.67 -16.17 -22.16
CA GLY A 709 17.77 -16.18 -23.63
C GLY A 709 16.55 -15.59 -24.36
N GLY A 710 15.62 -14.98 -23.62
CA GLY A 710 14.42 -14.35 -24.17
C GLY A 710 14.56 -12.85 -24.46
N VAL A 711 13.41 -12.17 -24.52
CA VAL A 711 13.28 -10.74 -24.85
C VAL A 711 14.00 -9.80 -23.86
N TYR A 712 14.20 -10.22 -22.61
CA TYR A 712 14.82 -9.42 -21.56
C TYR A 712 16.26 -9.90 -21.32
N PRO A 713 17.26 -9.00 -21.25
CA PRO A 713 18.65 -9.38 -20.99
C PRO A 713 18.83 -9.83 -19.52
N ASP A 714 19.90 -10.58 -19.25
CA ASP A 714 20.25 -11.00 -17.88
C ASP A 714 20.57 -9.80 -16.96
N TRP A 715 21.20 -8.76 -17.50
CA TRP A 715 21.60 -7.57 -16.75
C TRP A 715 21.24 -6.28 -17.48
N ARG A 716 20.76 -5.28 -16.74
CA ARG A 716 20.60 -3.90 -17.21
C ARG A 716 21.44 -2.95 -16.37
N TRP A 717 22.75 -2.97 -16.62
CA TRP A 717 23.75 -2.23 -15.84
C TRP A 717 23.44 -0.75 -15.66
N THR A 718 22.88 -0.05 -16.67
CA THR A 718 22.48 1.35 -16.53
C THR A 718 21.42 1.55 -15.45
N ASN A 719 20.35 0.75 -15.45
CA ASN A 719 19.29 0.84 -14.44
C ASN A 719 19.79 0.37 -13.07
N LEU A 720 20.69 -0.61 -13.01
CA LEU A 720 21.25 -1.12 -11.77
C LEU A 720 22.24 -0.14 -11.12
N ALA A 721 23.10 0.51 -11.92
CA ALA A 721 23.98 1.57 -11.47
C ALA A 721 23.17 2.79 -11.01
N MET A 722 22.12 3.17 -11.74
CA MET A 722 21.26 4.29 -11.34
C MET A 722 20.40 4.00 -10.11
N LEU A 723 20.08 2.73 -9.80
CA LEU A 723 19.50 2.37 -8.50
C LEU A 723 20.47 2.74 -7.37
N VAL A 724 21.75 2.39 -7.49
CA VAL A 724 22.79 2.73 -6.51
C VAL A 724 23.04 4.24 -6.44
N VAL A 725 23.19 4.92 -7.59
CA VAL A 725 23.45 6.37 -7.65
C VAL A 725 22.27 7.18 -7.09
N ALA A 726 21.03 6.87 -7.48
CA ALA A 726 19.85 7.53 -6.93
C ALA A 726 19.69 7.28 -5.42
N SER A 727 20.02 6.08 -4.95
CA SER A 727 20.03 5.75 -3.51
C SER A 727 21.07 6.57 -2.76
N ALA A 728 22.32 6.62 -3.25
CA ALA A 728 23.39 7.39 -2.64
C ALA A 728 23.04 8.90 -2.58
N VAL A 729 22.65 9.49 -3.71
CA VAL A 729 22.24 10.90 -3.77
C VAL A 729 21.10 11.18 -2.79
N GLY A 730 20.09 10.31 -2.73
CA GLY A 730 18.99 10.49 -1.78
C GLY A 730 19.42 10.38 -0.31
N LEU A 731 20.30 9.44 0.06
CA LEU A 731 20.83 9.29 1.42
C LEU A 731 21.70 10.49 1.83
N GLY A 732 22.27 11.21 0.86
CA GLY A 732 22.91 12.50 1.07
C GLY A 732 21.96 13.64 1.47
N PHE A 733 20.65 13.48 1.25
CA PHE A 733 19.57 14.45 1.50
C PHE A 733 18.46 13.90 2.43
N VAL A 734 18.79 12.89 3.25
CA VAL A 734 17.98 12.39 4.37
C VAL A 734 18.77 12.58 5.65
N SER A 735 18.09 12.78 6.77
CA SER A 735 18.68 12.82 8.11
C SER A 735 18.04 11.76 8.98
N SER A 736 18.85 11.12 9.81
CA SER A 736 18.39 10.09 10.76
C SER A 736 18.85 10.45 12.17
N PRO A 737 17.97 10.43 13.18
CA PRO A 737 18.33 10.66 14.57
C PRO A 737 19.08 9.48 15.20
N LEU A 738 19.28 8.37 14.47
CA LEU A 738 20.00 7.20 14.96
C LEU A 738 21.52 7.43 14.84
N PRO A 739 22.31 7.29 15.93
CA PRO A 739 23.74 7.65 15.92
C PRO A 739 24.58 6.93 14.86
N TRP A 740 24.23 5.68 14.54
CA TRP A 740 24.92 4.85 13.54
C TRP A 740 24.51 5.17 12.08
N LEU A 741 23.50 6.01 11.90
CA LEU A 741 23.07 6.59 10.62
C LEU A 741 23.39 8.09 10.51
N ALA A 742 24.12 8.67 11.48
CA ALA A 742 24.56 10.08 11.44
C ALA A 742 25.52 10.41 10.27
N TRP A 743 25.93 9.42 9.47
CA TRP A 743 26.64 9.62 8.21
C TRP A 743 25.72 10.05 7.06
N GLU A 744 24.39 9.91 7.20
CA GLU A 744 23.40 10.45 6.26
C GLU A 744 23.42 11.99 6.24
N GLY A 745 22.76 12.61 5.26
CA GLY A 745 22.75 14.07 5.13
C GLY A 745 24.10 14.63 4.72
N TYR A 746 24.98 13.80 4.17
CA TYR A 746 26.34 14.20 3.80
C TYR A 746 26.39 15.20 2.64
N LEU A 747 25.36 15.23 1.77
CA LEU A 747 25.24 16.27 0.73
C LEU A 747 24.68 17.58 1.30
N PHE A 748 23.77 17.55 2.29
CA PHE A 748 23.41 18.75 3.04
C PHE A 748 24.64 19.37 3.70
N ARG A 749 25.45 18.58 4.42
CA ARG A 749 26.71 19.04 5.02
C ARG A 749 27.72 19.58 3.99
N LEU A 750 27.86 18.93 2.84
CA LEU A 750 28.72 19.40 1.74
C LEU A 750 28.25 20.75 1.15
N LEU A 751 26.94 21.02 1.18
CA LEU A 751 26.34 22.28 0.74
C LEU A 751 26.26 23.34 1.84
N GLY A 752 26.82 23.09 3.03
CA GLY A 752 26.79 24.01 4.17
C GLY A 752 25.44 24.12 4.88
N ALA A 753 24.53 23.17 4.65
CA ALA A 753 23.24 23.08 5.34
C ALA A 753 23.28 22.05 6.48
N ASP A 754 22.67 22.37 7.63
CA ASP A 754 22.47 21.41 8.72
C ASP A 754 21.43 20.35 8.31
N PRO A 755 21.78 19.04 8.30
CA PRO A 755 20.83 17.96 8.04
C PRO A 755 19.64 17.92 9.00
N ASN A 756 19.76 18.49 10.20
CA ASN A 756 18.73 18.38 11.25
C ASN A 756 17.83 19.62 11.36
N ALA A 757 18.07 20.66 10.54
CA ALA A 757 17.34 21.93 10.63
C ALA A 757 16.86 22.42 9.26
N GLY A 758 15.76 23.18 9.26
CA GLY A 758 15.20 23.81 8.05
C GLY A 758 14.92 22.81 6.93
N ILE A 759 15.59 22.97 5.78
CA ILE A 759 15.46 22.04 4.65
C ILE A 759 16.15 20.69 4.89
N GLY A 760 17.13 20.59 5.79
CA GLY A 760 17.79 19.34 6.15
C GLY A 760 16.80 18.29 6.67
N ALA A 761 16.01 18.71 7.66
CA ALA A 761 14.98 17.90 8.31
C ALA A 761 13.82 17.48 7.37
N SER A 762 13.82 17.92 6.10
CA SER A 762 12.75 17.61 5.16
C SER A 762 12.78 16.17 4.63
N ASN A 763 13.91 15.47 4.76
CA ASN A 763 14.16 14.16 4.17
C ASN A 763 13.89 14.08 2.65
N ILE A 764 13.96 15.22 1.96
CA ILE A 764 13.67 15.38 0.53
C ILE A 764 14.46 14.43 -0.38
N GLY A 765 15.57 13.88 0.11
CA GLY A 765 16.34 12.81 -0.52
C GLY A 765 15.52 11.60 -0.97
N VAL A 766 14.42 11.26 -0.29
CA VAL A 766 13.48 10.21 -0.72
C VAL A 766 12.83 10.59 -2.07
N VAL A 767 12.39 11.84 -2.23
CA VAL A 767 11.80 12.35 -3.49
C VAL A 767 12.86 12.60 -4.55
N ILE A 768 14.08 13.01 -4.17
CA ILE A 768 15.21 13.12 -5.10
C ILE A 768 15.56 11.74 -5.67
N ALA A 769 15.64 10.70 -4.85
CA ALA A 769 15.86 9.32 -5.30
C ALA A 769 14.75 8.84 -6.23
N LEU A 770 13.47 9.11 -5.90
CA LEU A 770 12.34 8.85 -6.80
C LEU A 770 12.50 9.56 -8.15
N ALA A 771 12.83 10.85 -8.15
CA ALA A 771 12.94 11.66 -9.36
C ALA A 771 14.12 11.24 -10.25
N VAL A 772 15.32 11.03 -9.68
CA VAL A 772 16.50 10.53 -10.41
C VAL A 772 16.23 9.13 -10.97
N GLY A 773 15.56 8.28 -10.18
CA GLY A 773 15.10 6.96 -10.63
C GLY A 773 14.10 7.06 -11.78
N LEU A 774 13.13 7.98 -11.70
CA LEU A 774 12.07 8.20 -12.70
C LEU A 774 12.60 8.74 -14.04
N LEU A 775 13.54 9.69 -13.98
CA LEU A 775 14.15 10.28 -15.16
C LEU A 775 15.08 9.30 -15.90
N THR A 776 15.69 8.35 -15.18
CA THR A 776 16.66 7.41 -15.76
C THR A 776 16.10 6.59 -16.94
N PRO A 777 14.95 5.89 -16.85
CA PRO A 777 14.38 5.18 -17.99
C PRO A 777 13.90 6.11 -19.10
N ILE A 778 13.35 7.26 -18.75
CA ILE A 778 12.83 8.26 -19.70
C ILE A 778 13.95 8.71 -20.65
N VAL A 779 15.18 8.90 -20.13
CA VAL A 779 16.35 9.27 -20.94
C VAL A 779 17.03 8.06 -21.58
N SER A 780 17.24 6.96 -20.84
CA SER A 780 18.16 5.89 -21.28
C SER A 780 17.49 4.59 -21.75
N ALA A 781 16.25 4.30 -21.31
CA ALA A 781 15.60 3.01 -21.57
C ALA A 781 14.74 2.99 -22.84
N VAL A 782 14.37 4.14 -23.43
CA VAL A 782 13.48 4.20 -24.61
C VAL A 782 13.91 3.22 -25.73
N PRO A 783 15.17 3.19 -26.19
CA PRO A 783 15.56 2.24 -27.24
C PRO A 783 15.47 0.77 -26.81
N ALA A 784 15.73 0.48 -25.52
CA ALA A 784 15.64 -0.87 -24.98
C ALA A 784 14.18 -1.34 -24.87
N VAL A 785 13.28 -0.50 -24.37
CA VAL A 785 11.83 -0.77 -24.31
C VAL A 785 11.29 -0.99 -25.72
N ARG A 786 11.60 -0.13 -26.69
CA ARG A 786 11.14 -0.30 -28.08
C ARG A 786 11.68 -1.58 -28.74
N ARG A 787 12.91 -2.02 -28.44
CA ARG A 787 13.41 -3.34 -28.89
C ARG A 787 12.61 -4.49 -28.28
N GLN A 788 12.35 -4.44 -26.97
CA GLN A 788 11.57 -5.47 -26.29
C GLN A 788 10.12 -5.56 -26.82
N GLU A 789 9.48 -4.43 -27.11
CA GLU A 789 8.13 -4.37 -27.68
C GLU A 789 8.05 -4.83 -29.14
N ARG A 790 9.16 -4.73 -29.89
CA ARG A 790 9.28 -5.24 -31.27
C ARG A 790 9.53 -6.74 -31.31
N ALA A 791 10.31 -7.29 -30.38
CA ALA A 791 10.55 -8.74 -30.27
C ALA A 791 9.31 -9.56 -29.83
N GLN A 792 8.19 -8.88 -29.58
CA GLN A 792 6.87 -9.46 -29.31
C GLN A 792 5.91 -9.40 -30.51
N ALA A 793 6.30 -8.70 -31.58
CA ALA A 793 5.50 -8.44 -32.77
C ALA A 793 5.76 -9.51 -33.83
#